data_AF-A0AAW0RHB1-F1
#
_entry.id   AF-A0AAW0RHB1-F1
#
_cell.length_a   1.000
_cell.length_b   1.000
_cell.length_c   1.000
_cell.angle_alpha   90.00
_cell.angle_beta   90.00
_cell.angle_gamma   90.00
#
_symmetry.space_group_name_H-M   'P 1'
#
loop_
_entity.id
_entity.type
_entity.pdbx_description
1 polymer ?
#
loop_
_entity_poly.entity_id
_entity_poly.type
_entity_poly.pdbx_seq_one_letter_code
_entity_poly.pdbx_strand_id
1 'polypeptide(L)'
;MLPLHLKDNGAPTTRRQAVAEPSGARVVSKPVPKAQLENPRGYQLGQVQKRYSPKETITSNGGTSLAFKMTPSDPDFPFELAHLHCDLLVPKEYPAKRPVLRVTNKDIPRGFSINVEKGWDKLAEEKKDSTLLSLINALDKNLEAFLSEQKVDTVKLVTFKDTRHLEQERENKEAASTSKAVVQPVAAFKNPPPKPYVPDKRHSREEIAVAKERRAQEVRQLEARMGRLSLYRRSADGVVFTLPLEPKKKADLPEGLRCVNNIHLIVPLLYPLQDIRVQLNEADAKDAEPVEDLFAQRAADQKQINIMGHVNYLAQNLHLLAKMAQLNAAKAEIPQPPQETNVGEARENSSVVDSDTEKSHIQYISRPPEWTMGNDSGSSAEEETSSSDDGGAELEKGEEMSSIAAFDAPEHGTMISFPSIELHGLELLQVSLVSLTIKCDRCRTLNDLTGIKPGIEKAGSCKKCAAAFSAKYNPQYVHEHSCRAGFIDLSGCKVADMLPSTFVPTCERCSTPSHGLVSVRGETTTNVCRECHSKFTFKIPDVKFLFITPGTLPPPTSGPKRKTEKLGLHAGEPLPNRGACTHYRKSYRWFRFSCCNKVFSCDRCHEEAQDHPNEWANRMICGWCSREQNYAVDECKFCGRGVIGKKGRGFWEGGKGTRDQRMMSRKDPRKFKRIGTQPGAKKS
;
A
#
# COMPACT_ATOMS: atom_id res chain seq x y z
N MET A 1 -1.76 37.75 -42.18
CA MET A 1 -0.97 37.60 -43.42
C MET A 1 -0.18 36.30 -43.33
N LEU A 2 -0.19 35.54 -44.43
CA LEU A 2 0.68 34.39 -44.78
C LEU A 2 0.37 33.03 -44.09
N PRO A 3 0.54 31.89 -44.81
CA PRO A 3 -0.61 31.19 -45.41
C PRO A 3 -0.64 29.66 -45.17
N LEU A 4 -1.80 29.05 -45.44
CA LEU A 4 -1.99 27.60 -45.52
C LEU A 4 -1.55 27.08 -46.89
N HIS A 5 -0.67 26.08 -46.90
CA HIS A 5 -0.25 25.37 -48.10
C HIS A 5 -1.37 24.43 -48.61
N LEU A 6 -1.77 24.64 -49.86
CA LEU A 6 -2.54 23.69 -50.68
C LEU A 6 -1.67 22.48 -51.05
N LYS A 7 -2.28 21.30 -51.08
CA LYS A 7 -1.92 20.24 -52.02
C LYS A 7 -3.19 19.65 -52.65
N ASP A 8 -3.13 19.55 -53.97
CA ASP A 8 -4.08 18.92 -54.88
C ASP A 8 -4.24 17.42 -54.60
N ASN A 9 -5.48 16.94 -54.63
CA ASN A 9 -5.92 15.82 -55.46
C ASN A 9 -7.41 15.57 -55.23
N GLY A 10 -8.19 15.66 -56.31
CA GLY A 10 -9.64 15.48 -56.30
C GLY A 10 -10.05 14.05 -55.95
N ALA A 11 -10.72 13.92 -54.80
CA ALA A 11 -11.67 12.85 -54.52
C ALA A 11 -12.69 13.37 -53.48
N PRO A 12 -14.02 13.28 -53.73
CA PRO A 12 -15.00 13.76 -52.77
C PRO A 12 -15.05 12.78 -51.58
N THR A 13 -14.47 13.17 -50.45
CA THR A 13 -14.64 12.45 -49.19
C THR A 13 -16.04 12.71 -48.65
N THR A 14 -16.96 11.81 -48.98
CA THR A 14 -18.28 11.75 -48.35
C THR A 14 -18.10 11.38 -46.88
N ARG A 15 -18.28 12.38 -45.99
CA ARG A 15 -18.22 12.22 -44.54
C ARG A 15 -19.48 11.53 -44.02
N ARG A 16 -19.65 10.24 -44.35
CA ARG A 16 -20.62 9.34 -43.70
C ARG A 16 -19.92 8.54 -42.61
N GLN A 17 -19.75 9.14 -41.43
CA GLN A 17 -19.36 8.40 -40.22
C GLN A 17 -20.17 8.89 -39.01
N ALA A 18 -21.43 8.52 -39.00
CA ALA A 18 -22.18 8.29 -37.78
C ALA A 18 -23.15 7.14 -38.08
N VAL A 19 -22.72 5.90 -37.82
CA VAL A 19 -23.63 4.76 -37.77
C VAL A 19 -24.13 4.69 -36.33
N ALA A 20 -25.45 4.60 -36.15
CA ALA A 20 -26.09 4.64 -34.83
C ALA A 20 -25.75 3.42 -33.95
N GLU A 21 -25.35 2.29 -34.56
CA GLU A 21 -24.93 1.10 -33.83
C GLU A 21 -23.63 0.50 -34.42
N PRO A 22 -22.64 0.15 -33.57
CA PRO A 22 -21.41 -0.48 -34.02
C PRO A 22 -21.66 -1.92 -34.48
N SER A 23 -20.94 -2.36 -35.53
CA SER A 23 -21.03 -3.73 -36.03
C SER A 23 -20.59 -4.76 -34.99
N GLY A 24 -21.41 -5.79 -34.76
CA GLY A 24 -21.19 -6.82 -33.73
C GLY A 24 -19.86 -7.59 -33.83
N ALA A 25 -19.24 -7.60 -35.01
CA ALA A 25 -17.93 -8.23 -35.26
C ALA A 25 -16.75 -7.53 -34.54
N ARG A 26 -16.95 -6.29 -34.05
CA ARG A 26 -15.90 -5.51 -33.35
C ARG A 26 -16.02 -5.57 -31.81
N VAL A 27 -16.97 -6.34 -31.28
CA VAL A 27 -17.16 -6.47 -29.83
C VAL A 27 -16.24 -7.57 -29.30
N VAL A 28 -15.04 -7.16 -28.88
CA VAL A 28 -14.12 -8.04 -28.15
C VAL A 28 -14.69 -8.26 -26.74
N SER A 29 -14.78 -9.51 -26.30
CA SER A 29 -15.23 -9.84 -24.95
C SER A 29 -14.29 -9.22 -23.92
N LYS A 30 -14.86 -8.60 -22.87
CA LYS A 30 -14.06 -7.99 -21.82
C LYS A 30 -13.22 -9.07 -21.13
N PRO A 31 -11.91 -8.84 -20.91
CA PRO A 31 -11.07 -9.81 -20.21
C PRO A 31 -11.63 -10.05 -18.81
N VAL A 32 -11.79 -11.33 -18.45
CA VAL A 32 -12.28 -11.74 -17.13
C VAL A 32 -11.18 -11.48 -16.09
N PRO A 33 -11.45 -10.71 -15.01
CA PRO A 33 -10.45 -10.46 -13.97
C PRO A 33 -9.98 -11.75 -13.29
N LYS A 34 -8.69 -11.86 -12.96
CA LYS A 34 -8.11 -13.03 -12.26
C LYS A 34 -8.84 -13.36 -10.94
N ALA A 35 -9.27 -12.33 -10.20
CA ALA A 35 -10.03 -12.50 -8.96
C ALA A 35 -11.39 -13.21 -9.16
N GLN A 36 -12.01 -13.09 -10.35
CA GLN A 36 -13.25 -13.80 -10.67
C GLN A 36 -13.00 -15.27 -11.02
N LEU A 37 -11.82 -15.60 -11.57
CA LEU A 37 -11.42 -16.99 -11.86
C LEU A 37 -11.08 -17.77 -10.58
N GLU A 38 -10.41 -17.12 -9.62
CA GLU A 38 -10.02 -17.77 -8.35
C GLU A 38 -11.19 -17.98 -7.38
N ASN A 39 -12.11 -17.01 -7.29
CA ASN A 39 -13.29 -17.14 -6.43
C ASN A 39 -14.51 -16.43 -7.04
N PRO A 40 -15.27 -17.10 -7.92
CA PRO A 40 -16.39 -16.48 -8.63
C PRO A 40 -17.50 -16.03 -7.67
N ARG A 41 -17.76 -16.80 -6.61
CA ARG A 41 -18.77 -16.51 -5.59
C ARG A 41 -18.43 -15.24 -4.80
N GLY A 42 -17.22 -15.17 -4.24
CA GLY A 42 -16.76 -14.03 -3.45
C GLY A 42 -16.67 -12.75 -4.27
N TYR A 43 -16.19 -12.84 -5.51
CA TYR A 43 -16.12 -11.68 -6.41
C TYR A 43 -17.51 -11.09 -6.71
N GLN A 44 -18.50 -11.94 -7.00
CA GLN A 44 -19.87 -11.49 -7.30
C GLN A 44 -20.61 -10.96 -6.07
N LEU A 45 -20.46 -11.59 -4.90
CA LEU A 45 -20.96 -11.04 -3.64
C LEU A 45 -20.38 -9.65 -3.36
N GLY A 46 -19.06 -9.48 -3.56
CA GLY A 46 -18.40 -8.19 -3.42
C GLY A 46 -18.91 -7.10 -4.38
N GLN A 47 -19.37 -7.47 -5.59
CA GLN A 47 -19.99 -6.52 -6.52
C GLN A 47 -21.35 -6.02 -6.02
N VAL A 48 -22.18 -6.94 -5.49
CA VAL A 48 -23.49 -6.58 -4.91
C VAL A 48 -23.31 -5.77 -3.63
N GLN A 49 -22.34 -6.14 -2.78
CA GLN A 49 -21.97 -5.41 -1.58
C GLN A 49 -21.64 -3.94 -1.88
N LYS A 50 -20.78 -3.69 -2.87
CA LYS A 50 -20.36 -2.33 -3.24
C LYS A 50 -21.50 -1.47 -3.80
N ARG A 51 -22.48 -2.06 -4.47
CA ARG A 51 -23.56 -1.32 -5.13
C ARG A 51 -24.74 -1.02 -4.22
N TYR A 52 -25.16 -2.01 -3.43
CA TYR A 52 -26.41 -1.92 -2.66
C TYR A 52 -26.21 -1.86 -1.14
N SER A 53 -24.97 -2.02 -0.65
CA SER A 53 -24.65 -2.05 0.79
C SER A 53 -25.63 -2.91 1.62
N PRO A 54 -25.82 -4.21 1.26
CA PRO A 54 -26.76 -5.11 1.91
C PRO A 54 -26.40 -5.36 3.38
N LYS A 55 -27.41 -5.73 4.18
CA LYS A 55 -27.20 -6.37 5.48
C LYS A 55 -26.99 -7.86 5.25
N GLU A 56 -25.82 -8.35 5.64
CA GLU A 56 -25.44 -9.75 5.42
C GLU A 56 -25.74 -10.59 6.65
N THR A 57 -26.34 -11.76 6.43
CA THR A 57 -26.50 -12.78 7.47
C THR A 57 -26.03 -14.12 6.93
N ILE A 58 -25.30 -14.86 7.76
CA ILE A 58 -24.85 -16.21 7.42
C ILE A 58 -25.93 -17.17 7.90
N THR A 59 -26.50 -17.95 6.97
CA THR A 59 -27.50 -18.96 7.29
C THR A 59 -26.82 -20.21 7.85
N SER A 60 -27.49 -20.95 8.72
CA SER A 60 -27.00 -22.18 9.38
C SER A 60 -26.43 -23.23 8.41
N ASN A 61 -26.85 -23.20 7.14
CA ASN A 61 -26.40 -24.10 6.08
C ASN A 61 -25.18 -23.57 5.28
N GLY A 62 -24.49 -22.53 5.78
CA GLY A 62 -23.31 -21.94 5.12
C GLY A 62 -23.62 -21.04 3.92
N GLY A 63 -24.89 -20.72 3.67
CA GLY A 63 -25.30 -19.74 2.65
C GLY A 63 -25.24 -18.30 3.16
N THR A 64 -25.09 -17.33 2.25
CA THR A 64 -25.08 -15.90 2.56
C THR A 64 -26.41 -15.29 2.13
N SER A 65 -27.17 -14.73 3.08
CA SER A 65 -28.37 -13.93 2.79
C SER A 65 -27.99 -12.45 2.74
N LEU A 66 -28.40 -11.77 1.67
CA LEU A 66 -28.14 -10.36 1.41
C LEU A 66 -29.48 -9.61 1.38
N ALA A 67 -29.77 -8.86 2.44
CA ALA A 67 -30.96 -8.02 2.49
C ALA A 67 -30.62 -6.59 2.03
N PHE A 68 -31.20 -6.13 0.91
CA PHE A 68 -30.98 -4.79 0.36
C PHE A 68 -32.25 -4.15 -0.21
N LYS A 69 -32.16 -2.85 -0.46
CA LYS A 69 -33.23 -2.07 -1.09
C LYS A 69 -32.84 -1.75 -2.53
N MET A 70 -33.75 -1.99 -3.45
CA MET A 70 -33.58 -1.70 -4.87
C MET A 70 -34.54 -0.59 -5.29
N THR A 71 -34.04 0.42 -6.00
CA THR A 71 -34.86 1.49 -6.60
C THR A 71 -35.14 1.12 -8.06
N PRO A 72 -36.41 1.13 -8.51
CA PRO A 72 -36.74 0.97 -9.92
C PRO A 72 -35.97 1.99 -10.76
N SER A 73 -35.31 1.54 -11.83
CA SER A 73 -34.53 2.43 -12.71
C SER A 73 -35.37 3.22 -13.71
N ASP A 74 -36.65 2.87 -13.90
CA ASP A 74 -37.54 3.51 -14.87
C ASP A 74 -38.12 4.83 -14.32
N PRO A 75 -37.88 5.99 -14.98
CA PRO A 75 -38.45 7.27 -14.56
C PRO A 75 -39.98 7.33 -14.67
N ASP A 76 -40.60 6.52 -15.53
CA ASP A 76 -42.05 6.47 -15.78
C ASP A 76 -42.70 5.22 -15.13
N PHE A 77 -42.14 4.73 -14.02
CA PHE A 77 -42.61 3.51 -13.36
C PHE A 77 -44.07 3.64 -12.85
N PRO A 78 -45.01 2.78 -13.30
CA PRO A 78 -46.46 2.99 -13.11
C PRO A 78 -46.99 2.66 -11.70
N PHE A 79 -46.19 2.02 -10.84
CA PHE A 79 -46.59 1.65 -9.49
C PHE A 79 -45.92 2.54 -8.44
N GLU A 80 -46.63 2.91 -7.37
CA GLU A 80 -46.10 3.71 -6.26
C GLU A 80 -45.13 2.89 -5.38
N LEU A 81 -43.95 2.55 -5.92
CA LEU A 81 -42.92 1.78 -5.24
C LEU A 81 -41.60 2.56 -5.19
N ALA A 82 -41.32 3.21 -4.06
CA ALA A 82 -40.05 3.91 -3.87
C ALA A 82 -38.86 2.93 -3.79
N HIS A 83 -39.02 1.81 -3.09
CA HIS A 83 -37.97 0.81 -2.89
C HIS A 83 -38.54 -0.62 -2.82
N LEU A 84 -37.98 -1.54 -3.60
CA LEU A 84 -38.23 -2.97 -3.46
C LEU A 84 -37.27 -3.56 -2.41
N HIS A 85 -37.83 -4.08 -1.33
CA HIS A 85 -37.07 -4.77 -0.28
C HIS A 85 -36.81 -6.23 -0.67
N CYS A 86 -35.56 -6.54 -0.97
CA CYS A 86 -35.10 -7.84 -1.45
C CYS A 86 -34.24 -8.53 -0.40
N ASP A 87 -34.47 -9.83 -0.20
CA ASP A 87 -33.58 -10.73 0.53
C ASP A 87 -33.10 -11.83 -0.42
N LEU A 88 -31.82 -11.78 -0.77
CA LEU A 88 -31.20 -12.65 -1.76
C LEU A 88 -30.36 -13.70 -1.05
N LEU A 89 -30.76 -14.97 -1.14
CA LEU A 89 -30.06 -16.10 -0.57
C LEU A 89 -29.12 -16.72 -1.61
N VAL A 90 -27.82 -16.64 -1.33
CA VAL A 90 -26.75 -17.18 -2.18
C VAL A 90 -26.11 -18.40 -1.49
N PRO A 91 -26.34 -19.63 -1.98
CA PRO A 91 -25.77 -20.85 -1.42
C PRO A 91 -24.23 -20.89 -1.40
N LYS A 92 -23.62 -21.74 -0.55
CA LYS A 92 -22.16 -21.99 -0.55
C LYS A 92 -21.68 -22.55 -1.90
N GLU A 93 -22.51 -23.36 -2.54
CA GLU A 93 -22.26 -24.05 -3.80
C GLU A 93 -22.54 -23.18 -5.05
N TYR A 94 -22.85 -21.89 -4.90
CA TYR A 94 -22.96 -20.96 -6.04
C TYR A 94 -21.60 -20.84 -6.75
N PRO A 95 -21.51 -20.93 -8.09
CA PRO A 95 -22.59 -20.81 -9.09
C PRO A 95 -23.32 -22.11 -9.49
N ALA A 96 -22.96 -23.28 -8.95
CA ALA A 96 -23.61 -24.55 -9.31
C ALA A 96 -25.06 -24.65 -8.79
N LYS A 97 -25.34 -24.13 -7.59
CA LYS A 97 -26.70 -23.94 -7.07
C LYS A 97 -27.18 -22.51 -7.26
N ARG A 98 -28.43 -22.35 -7.71
CA ARG A 98 -29.04 -21.04 -8.02
C ARG A 98 -29.31 -20.18 -6.78
N PRO A 99 -29.22 -18.85 -6.90
CA PRO A 99 -29.60 -17.93 -5.84
C PRO A 99 -31.13 -17.76 -5.81
N VAL A 100 -31.70 -17.64 -4.60
CA VAL A 100 -33.14 -17.51 -4.39
C VAL A 100 -33.45 -16.11 -3.87
N LEU A 101 -34.42 -15.42 -4.48
CA LEU A 101 -34.87 -14.11 -4.04
C LEU A 101 -36.16 -14.24 -3.21
N ARG A 102 -36.24 -13.47 -2.12
CA ARG A 102 -37.46 -13.27 -1.34
C ARG A 102 -37.80 -11.79 -1.23
N VAL A 103 -39.05 -11.43 -1.50
CA VAL A 103 -39.50 -10.04 -1.40
C VAL A 103 -40.10 -9.81 -0.01
N THR A 104 -39.47 -8.95 0.77
CA THR A 104 -39.86 -8.68 2.18
C THR A 104 -40.65 -7.38 2.34
N ASN A 105 -41.10 -6.79 1.23
CA ASN A 105 -41.80 -5.52 1.24
C ASN A 105 -43.20 -5.65 1.87
N LYS A 106 -43.56 -4.70 2.73
CA LYS A 106 -44.87 -4.65 3.41
C LYS A 106 -45.95 -3.97 2.56
N ASP A 107 -45.53 -3.14 1.61
CA ASP A 107 -46.43 -2.31 0.80
C ASP A 107 -46.97 -3.06 -0.43
N ILE A 108 -46.44 -4.26 -0.71
CA ILE A 108 -46.84 -5.10 -1.85
C ILE A 108 -47.66 -6.30 -1.34
N PRO A 109 -48.88 -6.52 -1.83
CA PRO A 109 -49.65 -7.71 -1.50
C PRO A 109 -48.90 -9.00 -1.87
N ARG A 110 -49.00 -10.04 -1.02
CA ARG A 110 -48.24 -11.29 -1.15
C ARG A 110 -48.39 -11.98 -2.51
N GLY A 111 -49.52 -11.81 -3.20
CA GLY A 111 -49.72 -12.35 -4.55
C GLY A 111 -48.73 -11.78 -5.58
N PHE A 112 -48.49 -10.47 -5.55
CA PHE A 112 -47.55 -9.80 -6.46
C PHE A 112 -46.09 -10.05 -6.07
N SER A 113 -45.80 -10.18 -4.77
CA SER A 113 -44.45 -10.54 -4.33
C SER A 113 -44.05 -11.93 -4.82
N ILE A 114 -44.98 -12.88 -4.86
CA ILE A 114 -44.75 -14.22 -5.42
C ILE A 114 -44.52 -14.18 -6.94
N ASN A 115 -45.19 -13.28 -7.67
CA ASN A 115 -44.95 -13.11 -9.11
C ASN A 115 -43.51 -12.64 -9.37
N VAL A 116 -43.01 -11.70 -8.57
CA VAL A 116 -41.61 -11.24 -8.64
C VAL A 116 -40.63 -12.37 -8.27
N GLU A 117 -40.91 -13.18 -7.25
CA GLU A 117 -40.09 -14.34 -6.89
C GLU A 117 -40.07 -15.41 -8.00
N LYS A 118 -41.22 -15.70 -8.61
CA LYS A 118 -41.30 -16.61 -9.78
C LYS A 118 -40.59 -16.03 -11.00
N GLY A 119 -40.71 -14.72 -11.24
CA GLY A 119 -40.01 -14.02 -12.30
C GLY A 119 -38.50 -14.09 -12.13
N TRP A 120 -38.01 -13.96 -10.90
CA TRP A 120 -36.61 -14.18 -10.56
C TRP A 120 -36.15 -15.61 -10.86
N ASP A 121 -36.93 -16.62 -10.45
CA ASP A 121 -36.59 -18.02 -10.70
C ASP A 121 -36.50 -18.32 -12.21
N LYS A 122 -37.45 -17.79 -13.01
CA LYS A 122 -37.40 -17.87 -14.49
C LYS A 122 -36.15 -17.19 -15.06
N LEU A 123 -35.83 -15.98 -14.60
CA LEU A 123 -34.63 -15.25 -15.05
C LEU A 123 -33.33 -15.99 -14.70
N ALA A 124 -33.29 -16.61 -13.52
CA ALA A 124 -32.17 -17.42 -13.07
C ALA A 124 -32.04 -18.72 -13.89
N GLU A 125 -33.14 -19.27 -14.40
CA GLU A 125 -33.14 -20.44 -15.29
C GLU A 125 -32.71 -20.10 -16.72
N GLU A 126 -33.15 -18.97 -17.26
CA GLU A 126 -32.80 -18.52 -18.61
C GLU A 126 -31.33 -18.08 -18.72
N LYS A 127 -30.77 -17.48 -17.66
CA LYS A 127 -29.43 -16.88 -17.67
C LYS A 127 -28.46 -17.56 -16.70
N LYS A 128 -28.26 -18.87 -16.87
CA LYS A 128 -27.38 -19.70 -16.01
C LYS A 128 -25.94 -19.20 -15.92
N ASP A 129 -25.40 -18.64 -17.00
CA ASP A 129 -24.00 -18.17 -17.07
C ASP A 129 -23.83 -16.70 -16.66
N SER A 130 -24.91 -16.04 -16.23
CA SER A 130 -24.87 -14.61 -15.91
C SER A 130 -24.45 -14.33 -14.46
N THR A 131 -23.84 -13.16 -14.26
CA THR A 131 -23.43 -12.72 -12.91
C THR A 131 -24.66 -12.32 -12.07
N LEU A 132 -24.55 -12.43 -10.75
CA LEU A 132 -25.58 -12.04 -9.79
C LEU A 132 -26.08 -10.61 -10.01
N LEU A 133 -25.18 -9.69 -10.33
CA LEU A 133 -25.53 -8.31 -10.65
C LEU A 133 -26.32 -8.19 -11.97
N SER A 134 -25.99 -9.01 -12.97
CA SER A 134 -26.73 -9.07 -14.23
C SER A 134 -28.16 -9.57 -14.01
N LEU A 135 -28.35 -10.56 -13.12
CA LEU A 135 -29.67 -11.04 -12.72
C LEU A 135 -30.47 -9.96 -11.99
N ILE A 136 -29.86 -9.22 -11.05
CA ILE A 136 -30.52 -8.10 -10.35
C ILE A 136 -30.95 -7.00 -11.33
N ASN A 137 -30.08 -6.63 -12.27
CA ASN A 137 -30.44 -5.64 -13.30
C ASN A 137 -31.52 -6.16 -14.25
N ALA A 138 -31.55 -7.46 -14.54
CA ALA A 138 -32.61 -8.07 -15.35
C ALA A 138 -33.94 -8.10 -14.59
N LEU A 139 -33.92 -8.31 -13.28
CA LEU A 139 -35.11 -8.20 -12.43
C LEU A 139 -35.66 -6.77 -12.48
N ASP A 140 -34.82 -5.75 -12.31
CA ASP A 140 -35.22 -4.34 -12.33
C ASP A 140 -35.91 -3.97 -13.66
N LYS A 141 -35.33 -4.37 -14.79
CA LYS A 141 -35.92 -4.14 -16.13
C LYS A 141 -37.27 -4.82 -16.36
N ASN A 142 -37.49 -5.99 -15.74
CA ASN A 142 -38.70 -6.78 -15.92
C ASN A 142 -39.70 -6.59 -14.75
N LEU A 143 -39.41 -5.68 -13.82
CA LEU A 143 -40.18 -5.52 -12.59
C LEU A 143 -41.62 -5.05 -12.89
N GLU A 144 -41.80 -4.19 -13.88
CA GLU A 144 -43.11 -3.74 -14.34
C GLU A 144 -43.96 -4.90 -14.89
N ALA A 145 -43.34 -5.77 -15.70
CA ALA A 145 -44.02 -6.95 -16.23
C ALA A 145 -44.45 -7.90 -15.10
N PHE A 146 -43.59 -8.15 -14.12
CA PHE A 146 -43.92 -9.05 -13.01
C PHE A 146 -44.99 -8.48 -12.06
N LEU A 147 -45.06 -7.16 -11.90
CA LEU A 147 -46.08 -6.50 -11.08
C LEU A 147 -47.41 -6.28 -11.82
N SER A 148 -47.42 -6.29 -13.15
CA SER A 148 -48.63 -6.23 -13.98
C SER A 148 -49.29 -7.60 -14.23
N GLU A 149 -48.58 -8.70 -13.95
CA GLU A 149 -49.17 -10.05 -14.00
C GLU A 149 -50.32 -10.21 -12.97
N GLN A 150 -51.33 -11.02 -13.33
CA GLN A 150 -52.46 -11.30 -12.45
C GLN A 150 -51.98 -11.86 -11.10
N LYS A 151 -52.52 -11.31 -10.01
CA LYS A 151 -52.21 -11.75 -8.65
C LYS A 151 -52.36 -13.26 -8.53
N VAL A 152 -51.35 -13.95 -8.02
CA VAL A 152 -51.49 -15.35 -7.65
C VAL A 152 -52.33 -15.43 -6.37
N ASP A 153 -53.43 -16.19 -6.42
CA ASP A 153 -54.32 -16.39 -5.28
C ASP A 153 -53.54 -17.04 -4.13
N THR A 154 -53.34 -16.25 -3.08
CA THR A 154 -52.70 -16.72 -1.84
C THR A 154 -53.79 -17.28 -0.93
N VAL A 155 -53.80 -18.60 -0.77
CA VAL A 155 -54.69 -19.26 0.20
C VAL A 155 -54.24 -18.84 1.60
N LYS A 156 -55.02 -17.97 2.26
CA LYS A 156 -54.84 -17.66 3.69
C LYS A 156 -55.23 -18.92 4.49
N LEU A 157 -54.25 -19.78 4.77
CA LEU A 157 -54.39 -20.76 5.85
C LEU A 157 -54.37 -20.00 7.18
N VAL A 158 -55.57 -19.68 7.67
CA VAL A 158 -55.75 -19.22 9.04
C VAL A 158 -55.50 -20.41 9.94
N THR A 159 -54.29 -20.50 10.50
CA THR A 159 -54.03 -21.39 11.62
C THR A 159 -54.79 -20.86 12.81
N PHE A 160 -55.92 -21.50 13.13
CA PHE A 160 -56.56 -21.34 14.43
C PHE A 160 -55.55 -21.78 15.49
N LYS A 161 -55.13 -20.83 16.33
CA LYS A 161 -54.36 -21.13 17.54
C LYS A 161 -55.27 -21.93 18.47
N ASP A 162 -55.16 -23.25 18.39
CA ASP A 162 -55.70 -24.14 19.39
C ASP A 162 -54.86 -24.02 20.66
N THR A 163 -55.36 -23.30 21.65
CA THR A 163 -54.69 -23.03 22.94
C THR A 163 -54.79 -24.19 23.93
N ARG A 164 -55.43 -25.31 23.57
CA ARG A 164 -55.64 -26.46 24.47
C ARG A 164 -54.34 -27.16 24.90
N HIS A 165 -53.28 -27.10 24.08
CA HIS A 165 -51.99 -27.69 24.44
C HIS A 165 -51.18 -26.90 25.48
N LEU A 166 -51.45 -25.60 25.65
CA LEU A 166 -50.72 -24.74 26.60
C LEU A 166 -51.29 -24.81 28.03
N GLU A 167 -52.56 -25.20 28.17
CA GLU A 167 -53.18 -25.46 29.48
C GLU A 167 -52.76 -26.84 30.03
N GLN A 168 -52.65 -27.85 29.16
CA GLN A 168 -52.11 -29.18 29.53
C GLN A 168 -50.63 -29.16 29.95
N GLU A 169 -49.81 -28.25 29.42
CA GLU A 169 -48.40 -28.09 29.85
C GLU A 169 -48.24 -27.31 31.16
N ARG A 170 -49.25 -26.53 31.58
CA ARG A 170 -49.28 -25.87 32.89
C ARG A 170 -49.76 -26.81 33.98
N GLU A 171 -50.77 -27.63 33.70
CA GLU A 171 -51.26 -28.65 34.66
C GLU A 171 -50.25 -29.79 34.88
N ASN A 172 -49.47 -30.17 33.85
CA ASN A 172 -48.41 -31.19 33.99
C ASN A 172 -47.13 -30.70 34.70
N LYS A 173 -46.97 -29.38 34.94
CA LYS A 173 -45.79 -28.83 35.64
C LYS A 173 -46.04 -28.58 37.13
N GLU A 174 -47.29 -28.53 37.59
CA GLU A 174 -47.62 -28.40 39.02
C GLU A 174 -47.83 -29.75 39.74
N ALA A 175 -47.99 -30.86 39.01
CA ALA A 175 -48.23 -32.19 39.60
C ALA A 175 -46.97 -33.06 39.87
N ALA A 176 -45.76 -32.61 39.52
CA ALA A 176 -44.53 -33.42 39.64
C ALA A 176 -43.56 -32.94 40.75
N SER A 177 -44.06 -32.28 41.79
CA SER A 177 -43.27 -31.89 42.97
C SER A 177 -43.50 -32.78 44.19
N THR A 178 -43.62 -34.10 44.03
CA THR A 178 -43.50 -35.02 45.17
C THR A 178 -43.11 -36.44 44.75
N SER A 179 -42.18 -37.00 45.54
CA SER A 179 -41.85 -38.42 45.73
C SER A 179 -40.61 -39.01 45.03
N LYS A 180 -39.94 -39.88 45.81
CA LYS A 180 -38.55 -40.35 45.74
C LYS A 180 -38.39 -41.63 44.90
N ALA A 181 -37.15 -41.84 44.45
CA ALA A 181 -36.47 -43.10 44.06
C ALA A 181 -37.06 -43.83 42.82
N VAL A 182 -36.28 -44.33 41.85
CA VAL A 182 -35.19 -45.32 41.94
C VAL A 182 -34.25 -45.14 40.74
N VAL A 183 -32.94 -45.26 40.98
CA VAL A 183 -31.87 -45.26 39.97
C VAL A 183 -31.50 -46.71 39.64
N GLN A 184 -31.44 -47.04 38.34
CA GLN A 184 -30.32 -47.68 37.60
C GLN A 184 -30.82 -48.37 36.31
N PRO A 185 -29.98 -48.59 35.28
CA PRO A 185 -28.96 -47.69 34.73
C PRO A 185 -29.08 -47.58 33.18
N VAL A 186 -28.92 -46.38 32.61
CA VAL A 186 -28.66 -46.23 31.17
C VAL A 186 -27.17 -46.00 30.96
N ALA A 187 -26.63 -46.73 30.00
CA ALA A 187 -25.23 -46.89 29.65
C ALA A 187 -24.41 -45.59 29.71
N ALA A 188 -23.27 -45.70 30.38
CA ALA A 188 -22.31 -44.64 30.59
C ALA A 188 -21.74 -44.12 29.26
N PHE A 189 -22.10 -42.89 28.90
CA PHE A 189 -21.18 -42.04 28.14
C PHE A 189 -19.99 -41.75 29.05
N LYS A 190 -18.80 -42.19 28.63
CA LYS A 190 -17.54 -41.83 29.30
C LYS A 190 -17.41 -40.31 29.21
N ASN A 191 -17.68 -39.62 30.31
CA ASN A 191 -17.33 -38.21 30.45
C ASN A 191 -15.81 -38.08 30.21
N PRO A 192 -15.35 -37.13 29.37
CA PRO A 192 -13.94 -36.84 29.27
C PRO A 192 -13.40 -36.49 30.67
N PRO A 193 -12.16 -36.88 31.01
CA PRO A 193 -11.62 -36.68 32.35
C PRO A 193 -11.71 -35.20 32.74
N PRO A 194 -12.15 -34.87 33.97
CA PRO A 194 -12.18 -33.50 34.44
C PRO A 194 -10.76 -32.94 34.36
N LYS A 195 -10.56 -31.90 33.53
CA LYS A 195 -9.28 -31.19 33.44
C LYS A 195 -8.91 -30.72 34.85
N PRO A 196 -7.69 -31.01 35.36
CA PRO A 196 -7.29 -30.60 36.70
C PRO A 196 -7.45 -29.08 36.86
N TYR A 197 -8.13 -28.66 37.93
CA TYR A 197 -8.31 -27.24 38.26
C TYR A 197 -6.95 -26.63 38.59
N VAL A 198 -6.42 -25.81 37.69
CA VAL A 198 -5.20 -25.02 37.93
C VAL A 198 -5.65 -23.71 38.60
N PRO A 199 -5.19 -23.41 39.84
CA PRO A 199 -5.52 -22.15 40.50
C PRO A 199 -5.05 -20.95 39.68
N ASP A 200 -5.94 -19.97 39.46
CA ASP A 200 -5.58 -18.71 38.80
C ASP A 200 -4.50 -17.99 39.61
N LYS A 201 -3.37 -17.67 38.96
CA LYS A 201 -2.30 -16.88 39.57
C LYS A 201 -2.84 -15.49 39.91
N ARG A 202 -2.89 -15.14 41.19
CA ARG A 202 -3.31 -13.80 41.65
C ARG A 202 -2.19 -12.81 41.31
N HIS A 203 -2.48 -11.89 40.39
CA HIS A 203 -1.54 -10.84 39.97
C HIS A 203 -1.55 -9.65 40.93
N SER A 204 -0.39 -9.02 41.10
CA SER A 204 -0.26 -7.82 41.93
C SER A 204 -0.99 -6.63 41.28
N ARG A 205 -1.40 -5.65 42.10
CA ARG A 205 -2.11 -4.44 41.61
C ARG A 205 -1.24 -3.63 40.64
N GLU A 206 0.07 -3.63 40.86
CA GLU A 206 1.05 -2.94 40.01
C GLU A 206 1.21 -3.63 38.66
N GLU A 207 1.32 -4.96 38.63
CA GLU A 207 1.33 -5.75 37.38
C GLU A 207 0.09 -5.51 36.54
N ILE A 208 -1.09 -5.44 37.16
CA ILE A 208 -2.35 -5.17 36.47
C ILE A 208 -2.36 -3.76 35.87
N ALA A 209 -1.80 -2.77 36.57
CA ALA A 209 -1.73 -1.39 36.07
C ALA A 209 -0.81 -1.30 34.84
N VAL A 210 0.39 -1.90 34.91
CA VAL A 210 1.35 -1.96 33.79
C VAL A 210 0.75 -2.70 32.59
N ALA A 211 0.06 -3.81 32.83
CA ALA A 211 -0.63 -4.56 31.77
C ALA A 211 -1.72 -3.73 31.08
N LYS A 212 -2.57 -3.03 31.86
CA LYS A 212 -3.62 -2.16 31.31
C LYS A 212 -3.04 -1.01 30.47
N GLU A 213 -1.94 -0.41 30.92
CA GLU A 213 -1.27 0.66 30.15
C GLU A 213 -0.69 0.13 28.84
N ARG A 214 0.02 -1.00 28.87
CA ARG A 214 0.56 -1.65 27.66
C ARG A 214 -0.55 -2.03 26.68
N ARG A 215 -1.66 -2.62 27.18
CA ARG A 215 -2.84 -2.93 26.37
C ARG A 215 -3.39 -1.68 25.69
N ALA A 216 -3.55 -0.57 26.42
CA ALA A 216 -4.07 0.68 25.84
C ALA A 216 -3.16 1.24 24.73
N GLN A 217 -1.84 1.18 24.93
CA GLN A 217 -0.86 1.62 23.93
C GLN A 217 -0.91 0.74 22.66
N GLU A 218 -0.90 -0.58 22.82
CA GLU A 218 -0.88 -1.51 21.68
C GLU A 218 -2.22 -1.55 20.94
N VAL A 219 -3.37 -1.44 21.64
CA VAL A 219 -4.69 -1.31 21.01
C VAL A 219 -4.80 -0.01 20.23
N ARG A 220 -4.29 1.12 20.76
CA ARG A 220 -4.24 2.39 20.00
C ARG A 220 -3.38 2.26 18.75
N GLN A 221 -2.28 1.52 18.81
CA GLN A 221 -1.44 1.23 17.64
C GLN A 221 -2.15 0.36 16.61
N LEU A 222 -2.88 -0.68 17.07
CA LEU A 222 -3.71 -1.54 16.23
C LEU A 222 -4.80 -0.73 15.52
N GLU A 223 -5.54 0.11 16.25
CA GLU A 223 -6.57 1.01 15.72
C GLU A 223 -6.01 2.01 14.70
N ALA A 224 -4.86 2.63 15.00
CA ALA A 224 -4.24 3.61 14.10
C ALA A 224 -3.82 3.00 12.76
N ARG A 225 -3.42 1.72 12.74
CA ARG A 225 -2.96 1.01 11.54
C ARG A 225 -4.09 0.33 10.78
N MET A 226 -4.98 -0.36 11.49
CA MET A 226 -6.02 -1.20 10.89
C MET A 226 -7.36 -0.48 10.75
N GLY A 227 -7.60 0.61 11.48
CA GLY A 227 -8.88 1.32 11.52
C GLY A 227 -9.33 1.96 10.20
N ARG A 228 -8.44 2.08 9.21
CA ARG A 228 -8.75 2.58 7.87
C ARG A 228 -9.13 1.49 6.88
N LEU A 229 -9.04 0.21 7.27
CA LEU A 229 -9.31 -0.93 6.40
C LEU A 229 -10.80 -1.31 6.44
N SER A 230 -11.35 -1.75 5.30
CA SER A 230 -12.79 -1.96 5.11
C SER A 230 -13.42 -3.08 5.93
N LEU A 231 -12.62 -4.01 6.48
CA LEU A 231 -13.08 -5.13 7.31
C LEU A 231 -12.73 -4.96 8.79
N TYR A 232 -12.24 -3.78 9.19
CA TYR A 232 -11.95 -3.50 10.60
C TYR A 232 -13.22 -3.20 11.39
N ARG A 233 -13.46 -3.92 12.49
CA ARG A 233 -14.55 -3.63 13.43
C ARG A 233 -14.11 -3.86 14.87
N ARG A 234 -14.49 -2.95 15.77
CA ARG A 234 -14.29 -3.10 17.22
C ARG A 234 -15.61 -3.48 17.89
N SER A 235 -15.61 -4.51 18.74
CA SER A 235 -16.77 -4.84 19.59
C SER A 235 -17.02 -3.75 20.64
N ALA A 236 -18.27 -3.59 21.08
CA ALA A 236 -18.65 -2.66 22.13
C ALA A 236 -17.88 -2.91 23.45
N ASP A 237 -17.56 -4.17 23.73
CA ASP A 237 -16.83 -4.59 24.93
C ASP A 237 -15.33 -4.24 24.88
N GLY A 238 -14.81 -3.84 23.71
CA GLY A 238 -13.40 -3.50 23.52
C GLY A 238 -12.43 -4.69 23.70
N VAL A 239 -12.94 -5.92 23.67
CA VAL A 239 -12.16 -7.17 23.78
C VAL A 239 -11.96 -7.83 22.41
N VAL A 240 -12.98 -7.84 21.56
CA VAL A 240 -12.94 -8.50 20.24
C VAL A 240 -12.73 -7.47 19.13
N PHE A 241 -11.73 -7.73 18.28
CA PHE A 241 -11.38 -6.93 17.12
C PHE A 241 -11.48 -7.79 15.86
N THR A 242 -12.33 -7.39 14.92
CA THR A 242 -12.40 -8.01 13.59
C THR A 242 -11.35 -7.35 12.71
N LEU A 243 -10.41 -8.14 12.17
CA LEU A 243 -9.30 -7.67 11.35
C LEU A 243 -9.30 -8.38 10.00
N PRO A 244 -9.01 -7.69 8.87
CA PRO A 244 -8.72 -8.36 7.61
C PRO A 244 -7.43 -9.20 7.72
N LEU A 245 -7.44 -10.39 7.13
CA LEU A 245 -6.28 -11.26 7.04
C LEU A 245 -6.03 -11.65 5.58
N GLU A 246 -4.82 -11.35 5.08
CA GLU A 246 -4.37 -11.76 3.76
C GLU A 246 -3.24 -12.80 3.89
N PRO A 247 -3.57 -14.11 3.86
CA PRO A 247 -2.55 -15.15 3.88
C PRO A 247 -1.64 -15.06 2.66
N LYS A 248 -0.31 -15.01 2.86
CA LYS A 248 0.67 -14.89 1.76
C LYS A 248 0.70 -16.10 0.81
N LYS A 249 0.36 -17.29 1.29
CA LYS A 249 0.38 -18.55 0.53
C LYS A 249 -0.98 -19.24 0.58
N LYS A 250 -2.00 -18.65 -0.06
CA LYS A 250 -3.36 -19.21 -0.09
C LYS A 250 -3.44 -20.58 -0.76
N ALA A 251 -2.59 -20.85 -1.76
CA ALA A 251 -2.58 -22.12 -2.49
C ALA A 251 -2.16 -23.32 -1.62
N ASP A 252 -1.25 -23.10 -0.67
CA ASP A 252 -0.71 -24.13 0.22
C ASP A 252 -1.63 -24.42 1.42
N LEU A 253 -2.75 -23.69 1.57
CA LEU A 253 -3.71 -23.89 2.65
C LEU A 253 -4.65 -25.07 2.35
N PRO A 254 -5.09 -25.82 3.38
CA PRO A 254 -6.16 -26.81 3.27
C PRO A 254 -7.46 -26.18 2.77
N GLU A 255 -8.30 -26.95 2.09
CA GLU A 255 -9.53 -26.47 1.46
C GLU A 255 -10.46 -25.70 2.43
N GLY A 256 -10.55 -26.15 3.70
CA GLY A 256 -11.32 -25.48 4.74
C GLY A 256 -10.77 -24.14 5.22
N LEU A 257 -9.50 -23.81 4.96
CA LEU A 257 -8.83 -22.57 5.39
C LEU A 257 -8.58 -21.58 4.25
N ARG A 258 -8.83 -21.96 2.99
CA ARG A 258 -8.60 -21.09 1.81
C ARG A 258 -9.54 -19.89 1.75
N CYS A 259 -10.73 -19.99 2.35
CA CYS A 259 -11.73 -18.94 2.35
C CYS A 259 -11.50 -17.85 3.40
N VAL A 260 -10.55 -18.02 4.32
CA VAL A 260 -10.30 -17.07 5.41
C VAL A 260 -9.79 -15.74 4.86
N ASN A 261 -10.59 -14.68 5.07
CA ASN A 261 -10.26 -13.31 4.68
C ASN A 261 -10.30 -12.31 5.86
N ASN A 262 -10.85 -12.73 7.01
CA ASN A 262 -10.90 -11.94 8.22
C ASN A 262 -10.79 -12.83 9.46
N ILE A 263 -10.41 -12.23 10.58
CA ILE A 263 -10.22 -12.91 11.87
C ILE A 263 -10.86 -12.12 13.01
N HIS A 264 -11.30 -12.82 14.05
CA HIS A 264 -11.63 -12.23 15.33
C HIS A 264 -10.44 -12.37 16.28
N LEU A 265 -9.74 -11.26 16.53
CA LEU A 265 -8.70 -11.16 17.52
C LEU A 265 -9.31 -10.81 18.88
N ILE A 266 -9.14 -11.68 19.86
CA ILE A 266 -9.59 -11.52 21.23
C ILE A 266 -8.41 -11.01 22.06
N VAL A 267 -8.48 -9.75 22.49
CA VAL A 267 -7.48 -9.08 23.34
C VAL A 267 -8.05 -8.91 24.75
N PRO A 268 -7.67 -9.79 25.70
CA PRO A 268 -8.21 -9.76 27.05
C PRO A 268 -7.90 -8.46 27.79
N LEU A 269 -8.71 -8.12 28.79
CA LEU A 269 -8.56 -6.90 29.58
C LEU A 269 -7.23 -6.83 30.36
N LEU A 270 -6.66 -7.99 30.66
CA LEU A 270 -5.41 -8.16 31.40
C LEU A 270 -4.21 -8.47 30.50
N TYR A 271 -4.28 -8.26 29.19
CA TYR A 271 -3.12 -8.41 28.30
C TYR A 271 -1.94 -7.53 28.77
N PRO A 272 -0.69 -8.04 28.89
CA PRO A 272 -0.19 -9.35 28.44
C PRO A 272 -0.16 -10.46 29.51
N LEU A 273 -0.77 -10.27 30.68
CA LEU A 273 -0.86 -11.31 31.72
C LEU A 273 -1.77 -12.46 31.26
N GLN A 274 -2.83 -12.13 30.53
CA GLN A 274 -3.68 -13.07 29.82
C GLN A 274 -3.39 -13.01 28.32
N ASP A 275 -3.11 -14.16 27.73
CA ASP A 275 -2.67 -14.26 26.34
C ASP A 275 -3.79 -13.98 25.34
N ILE A 276 -3.42 -13.41 24.20
CA ILE A 276 -4.32 -13.15 23.07
C ILE A 276 -4.77 -14.46 22.42
N ARG A 277 -6.01 -14.46 21.93
CA ARG A 277 -6.58 -15.57 21.16
C ARG A 277 -7.08 -15.07 19.81
N VAL A 278 -7.11 -15.95 18.84
CA VAL A 278 -7.63 -15.66 17.50
C VAL A 278 -8.69 -16.69 17.17
N GLN A 279 -9.73 -16.25 16.49
CA GLN A 279 -10.71 -17.11 15.84
C GLN A 279 -10.71 -16.82 14.34
N LEU A 280 -10.54 -17.86 13.52
CA LEU A 280 -10.51 -17.77 12.07
C LEU A 280 -11.95 -17.79 11.53
N ASN A 281 -12.36 -16.73 10.86
CA ASN A 281 -13.71 -16.64 10.30
C ASN A 281 -13.76 -17.27 8.91
N GLU A 282 -14.93 -17.78 8.53
CA GLU A 282 -15.16 -18.41 7.21
C GLU A 282 -14.33 -19.68 6.97
N ALA A 283 -13.90 -20.35 8.05
CA ALA A 283 -13.23 -21.64 8.04
C ALA A 283 -14.07 -22.74 8.71
N ASP A 284 -13.83 -23.99 8.32
CA ASP A 284 -14.44 -25.14 8.97
C ASP A 284 -13.77 -25.38 10.36
N ALA A 285 -14.58 -25.57 11.41
CA ALA A 285 -14.11 -25.65 12.80
C ALA A 285 -13.03 -26.73 13.02
N LYS A 286 -13.14 -27.86 12.30
CA LYS A 286 -12.18 -28.97 12.36
C LYS A 286 -10.76 -28.57 11.96
N ASP A 287 -10.62 -27.65 11.01
CA ASP A 287 -9.33 -27.17 10.52
C ASP A 287 -8.87 -25.90 11.25
N ALA A 288 -9.81 -25.09 11.75
CA ALA A 288 -9.55 -23.84 12.43
C ALA A 288 -9.05 -24.03 13.87
N GLU A 289 -9.73 -24.85 14.69
CA GLU A 289 -9.42 -25.02 16.12
C GLU A 289 -7.95 -25.42 16.38
N PRO A 290 -7.36 -26.40 15.66
CA PRO A 290 -5.96 -26.77 15.89
C PRO A 290 -4.97 -25.63 15.58
N VAL A 291 -5.28 -24.78 14.59
CA VAL A 291 -4.46 -23.64 14.21
C VAL A 291 -4.58 -22.51 15.24
N GLU A 292 -5.78 -22.30 15.77
CA GLU A 292 -6.07 -21.35 16.86
C GLU A 292 -5.34 -21.74 18.15
N ASP A 293 -5.31 -23.03 18.48
CA ASP A 293 -4.59 -23.56 19.64
C ASP A 293 -3.07 -23.39 19.51
N LEU A 294 -2.50 -23.70 18.34
CA LEU A 294 -1.07 -23.49 18.07
C LEU A 294 -0.69 -22.00 18.13
N PHE A 295 -1.59 -21.11 17.69
CA PHE A 295 -1.41 -19.68 17.85
C PHE A 295 -1.44 -19.26 19.32
N ALA A 296 -2.38 -19.78 20.11
CA ALA A 296 -2.49 -19.49 21.54
C ALA A 296 -1.27 -19.97 22.33
N GLN A 297 -0.74 -21.16 22.04
CA GLN A 297 0.49 -21.68 22.63
C GLN A 297 1.67 -20.75 22.37
N ARG A 298 1.84 -20.33 21.11
CA ARG A 298 2.93 -19.41 20.75
C ARG A 298 2.76 -18.03 21.37
N ALA A 299 1.52 -17.53 21.50
CA ALA A 299 1.26 -16.27 22.17
C ALA A 299 1.69 -16.33 23.65
N ALA A 300 1.48 -17.47 24.31
CA ALA A 300 1.94 -17.71 25.68
C ALA A 300 3.48 -17.76 25.79
N ASP A 301 4.17 -18.35 24.81
CA ASP A 301 5.64 -18.43 24.78
C ASP A 301 6.31 -17.06 24.51
N GLN A 302 5.68 -16.22 23.67
CA GLN A 302 6.28 -14.98 23.16
C GLN A 302 5.63 -13.70 23.69
N LYS A 303 5.58 -13.52 25.02
CA LYS A 303 4.95 -12.35 25.70
C LYS A 303 5.58 -10.98 25.40
N GLN A 304 6.78 -10.95 24.83
CA GLN A 304 7.50 -9.71 24.51
C GLN A 304 7.12 -9.12 23.15
N ILE A 305 6.38 -9.87 22.31
CA ILE A 305 5.92 -9.39 21.02
C ILE A 305 4.67 -8.51 21.22
N ASN A 306 4.46 -7.55 20.32
CA ASN A 306 3.27 -6.70 20.33
C ASN A 306 2.09 -7.35 19.60
N ILE A 307 0.86 -6.89 19.87
CA ILE A 307 -0.37 -7.40 19.24
C ILE A 307 -0.25 -7.41 17.70
N MET A 308 0.26 -6.33 17.11
CA MET A 308 0.49 -6.23 15.67
C MET A 308 1.48 -7.28 15.14
N GLY A 309 2.51 -7.62 15.92
CA GLY A 309 3.50 -8.63 15.59
C GLY A 309 2.88 -10.02 15.54
N HIS A 310 1.99 -10.34 16.48
CA HIS A 310 1.23 -11.59 16.46
C HIS A 310 0.28 -11.69 15.25
N VAL A 311 -0.42 -10.61 14.91
CA VAL A 311 -1.28 -10.55 13.70
C VAL A 311 -0.45 -10.73 12.43
N ASN A 312 0.69 -10.05 12.31
CA ASN A 312 1.60 -10.19 11.18
C ASN A 312 2.18 -11.61 11.07
N TYR A 313 2.51 -12.22 12.21
CA TYR A 313 3.00 -13.59 12.25
C TYR A 313 1.95 -14.57 11.72
N LEU A 314 0.70 -14.45 12.18
CA LEU A 314 -0.41 -15.27 11.71
C LEU A 314 -0.59 -15.15 10.20
N ALA A 315 -0.60 -13.91 9.67
CA ALA A 315 -0.74 -13.66 8.23
C ALA A 315 0.39 -14.30 7.39
N GLN A 316 1.62 -14.33 7.92
CA GLN A 316 2.78 -14.89 7.22
C GLN A 316 2.86 -16.41 7.33
N ASN A 317 2.47 -16.98 8.48
CA ASN A 317 2.76 -18.37 8.84
C ASN A 317 1.52 -19.24 8.98
N LEU A 318 0.34 -18.79 8.53
CA LEU A 318 -0.89 -19.58 8.56
C LEU A 318 -0.72 -20.96 7.91
N HIS A 319 -0.02 -21.03 6.77
CA HIS A 319 0.30 -22.28 6.07
C HIS A 319 1.18 -23.24 6.89
N LEU A 320 2.14 -22.71 7.67
CA LEU A 320 2.99 -23.51 8.54
C LEU A 320 2.21 -24.04 9.74
N LEU A 321 1.37 -23.20 10.34
CA LEU A 321 0.50 -23.61 11.45
C LEU A 321 -0.50 -24.68 11.01
N ALA A 322 -1.08 -24.55 9.81
CA ALA A 322 -1.95 -25.56 9.22
C ALA A 322 -1.22 -26.89 8.99
N LYS A 323 0.01 -26.86 8.46
CA LYS A 323 0.84 -28.07 8.29
C LYS A 323 1.20 -28.72 9.63
N MET A 324 1.56 -27.92 10.63
CA MET A 324 1.85 -28.40 11.98
C MET A 324 0.61 -29.03 12.63
N ALA A 325 -0.57 -28.42 12.46
CA ALA A 325 -1.83 -28.97 12.93
C ALA A 325 -2.14 -30.34 12.31
N GLN A 326 -1.95 -30.48 10.99
CA GLN A 326 -2.12 -31.76 10.29
C GLN A 326 -1.13 -32.83 10.78
N LEU A 327 0.14 -32.45 11.00
CA LEU A 327 1.15 -33.36 11.54
C LEU A 327 0.84 -33.78 12.98
N ASN A 328 0.30 -32.88 13.80
CA ASN A 328 -0.09 -33.18 15.17
C ASN A 328 -1.33 -34.09 15.21
N ALA A 329 -2.29 -33.88 14.30
CA ALA A 329 -3.44 -34.78 14.14
C ALA A 329 -2.99 -36.18 13.70
N ALA A 330 -2.10 -36.28 12.71
CA ALA A 330 -1.55 -37.56 12.23
C ALA A 330 -0.72 -38.29 13.31
N LYS A 331 -0.01 -37.55 14.18
CA LYS A 331 0.71 -38.13 15.33
C LYS A 331 -0.23 -38.62 16.43
N ALA A 332 -1.39 -37.99 16.61
CA ALA A 332 -2.39 -38.41 17.60
C ALA A 332 -3.15 -39.69 17.19
N GLU A 333 -3.16 -40.04 15.91
CA GLU A 333 -3.79 -41.27 15.38
C GLU A 333 -2.89 -42.52 15.46
N ILE A 334 -1.60 -42.38 15.81
CA ILE A 334 -0.69 -43.52 16.02
C ILE A 334 -0.71 -43.91 17.50
N PRO A 335 -1.17 -45.12 17.89
CA PRO A 335 -1.14 -45.56 19.28
C PRO A 335 0.32 -45.78 19.72
N GLN A 336 0.80 -44.97 20.67
CA GLN A 336 2.04 -45.27 21.39
C GLN A 336 1.74 -46.22 22.56
N PRO A 337 2.57 -47.26 22.80
CA PRO A 337 2.43 -48.14 23.95
C PRO A 337 2.70 -47.39 25.26
N PRO A 338 2.10 -47.82 26.39
CA PRO A 338 2.12 -47.06 27.63
C PRO A 338 3.54 -47.04 28.22
N GLN A 339 4.06 -45.83 28.45
CA GLN A 339 5.27 -45.63 29.24
C GLN A 339 4.91 -45.65 30.73
N GLU A 340 5.55 -46.56 31.45
CA GLU A 340 5.48 -46.66 32.91
C GLU A 340 6.06 -45.40 33.55
N THR A 341 5.26 -44.85 34.47
CA THR A 341 5.66 -43.82 35.41
C THR A 341 6.63 -44.40 36.43
N ASN A 342 7.85 -43.86 36.52
CA ASN A 342 8.63 -43.90 37.75
C ASN A 342 9.09 -42.48 38.10
N VAL A 343 8.57 -42.01 39.23
CA VAL A 343 9.04 -40.83 39.96
C VAL A 343 9.89 -41.35 41.12
N GLY A 344 11.10 -40.82 41.27
CA GLY A 344 11.98 -41.11 42.41
C GLY A 344 13.14 -40.12 42.45
N GLU A 345 13.19 -39.35 43.53
CA GLU A 345 13.98 -38.13 43.76
C GLU A 345 15.48 -38.32 44.06
N ALA A 346 16.23 -37.27 43.68
CA ALA A 346 17.26 -36.52 44.42
C ALA A 346 18.60 -37.14 44.87
N ARG A 347 19.68 -36.40 44.49
CA ARG A 347 20.83 -35.87 45.28
C ARG A 347 22.12 -35.95 44.44
N GLU A 348 22.62 -34.82 43.95
CA GLU A 348 23.54 -33.83 44.57
C GLU A 348 25.03 -34.09 44.27
N ASN A 349 25.65 -33.01 43.79
CA ASN A 349 27.03 -32.55 43.98
C ASN A 349 28.23 -33.17 43.19
N SER A 350 28.74 -32.28 42.34
CA SER A 350 30.10 -31.71 42.33
C SER A 350 31.29 -32.47 41.73
N SER A 351 31.95 -31.72 40.84
CA SER A 351 33.39 -31.48 40.66
C SER A 351 34.28 -32.37 39.76
N VAL A 352 34.60 -31.78 38.59
CA VAL A 352 35.91 -31.49 37.96
C VAL A 352 36.93 -32.62 37.64
N VAL A 353 37.50 -32.45 36.41
CA VAL A 353 38.80 -32.91 35.84
C VAL A 353 38.74 -34.30 35.18
N ASP A 354 39.22 -34.60 33.97
CA ASP A 354 39.70 -33.93 32.74
C ASP A 354 40.16 -35.10 31.83
N SER A 355 39.90 -35.04 30.52
CA SER A 355 40.76 -35.64 29.48
C SER A 355 40.24 -35.28 28.09
N ASP A 356 40.98 -34.36 27.47
CA ASP A 356 41.13 -34.05 26.05
C ASP A 356 40.72 -35.14 25.05
N THR A 357 39.98 -34.76 24.00
CA THR A 357 40.58 -34.41 22.70
C THR A 357 39.53 -34.06 21.64
N GLU A 358 39.80 -32.97 20.95
CA GLU A 358 39.01 -32.28 19.94
C GLU A 358 38.82 -33.07 18.63
N LYS A 359 37.60 -33.08 18.07
CA LYS A 359 37.39 -33.19 16.60
C LYS A 359 36.24 -32.30 16.14
N SER A 360 36.63 -31.24 15.46
CA SER A 360 35.83 -30.29 14.70
C SER A 360 35.18 -30.95 13.47
N HIS A 361 33.87 -30.73 13.28
CA HIS A 361 33.14 -31.15 12.09
C HIS A 361 33.26 -30.09 10.99
N ILE A 362 34.43 -30.02 10.34
CA ILE A 362 34.63 -29.31 9.08
C ILE A 362 34.72 -30.38 7.99
N GLN A 363 33.74 -30.41 7.07
CA GLN A 363 33.79 -31.28 5.89
C GLN A 363 34.53 -30.57 4.75
N TYR A 364 35.68 -31.14 4.40
CA TYR A 364 36.57 -30.75 3.31
C TYR A 364 36.00 -31.26 1.97
N ILE A 365 35.75 -30.35 1.02
CA ILE A 365 35.41 -30.70 -0.37
C ILE A 365 36.72 -30.70 -1.16
N SER A 366 37.04 -31.83 -1.79
CA SER A 366 38.27 -32.04 -2.56
C SER A 366 38.36 -31.12 -3.79
N ARG A 367 39.55 -30.56 -4.04
CA ARG A 367 39.84 -29.66 -5.16
C ARG A 367 40.03 -30.44 -6.48
N PRO A 368 39.44 -30.01 -7.61
CA PRO A 368 39.58 -30.70 -8.89
C PRO A 368 41.01 -30.69 -9.48
N PRO A 369 41.35 -31.69 -10.32
CA PRO A 369 42.69 -31.94 -10.84
C PRO A 369 43.00 -31.11 -12.10
N GLU A 370 43.02 -29.78 -11.99
CA GLU A 370 43.49 -28.88 -13.06
C GLU A 370 44.56 -27.88 -12.58
N TRP A 371 45.03 -28.01 -11.33
CA TRP A 371 45.99 -27.09 -10.70
C TRP A 371 47.34 -27.74 -10.37
N THR A 372 47.81 -28.63 -11.23
CA THR A 372 49.16 -29.20 -11.18
C THR A 372 49.83 -29.08 -12.54
N MET A 373 50.50 -27.95 -12.75
CA MET A 373 51.74 -27.70 -13.51
C MET A 373 51.89 -26.18 -13.47
N GLY A 374 52.97 -25.53 -13.05
CA GLY A 374 54.35 -25.92 -12.82
C GLY A 374 55.10 -24.59 -12.99
N ASN A 375 55.49 -23.99 -11.87
CA ASN A 375 56.30 -22.77 -11.88
C ASN A 375 57.71 -23.15 -12.26
N ASP A 376 58.21 -22.70 -13.41
CA ASP A 376 59.65 -22.53 -13.54
C ASP A 376 60.04 -21.34 -14.40
N SER A 377 61.16 -20.77 -13.97
CA SER A 377 61.79 -19.54 -14.42
C SER A 377 62.29 -19.61 -15.86
N GLY A 378 62.35 -18.48 -16.56
CA GLY A 378 63.28 -18.35 -17.68
C GLY A 378 62.90 -17.41 -18.82
N SER A 379 63.44 -16.19 -18.75
CA SER A 379 64.19 -15.53 -19.83
C SER A 379 63.53 -15.12 -21.16
N SER A 380 63.94 -13.90 -21.57
CA SER A 380 64.10 -13.37 -22.93
C SER A 380 62.92 -12.53 -23.46
N ALA A 381 63.01 -11.20 -23.51
CA ALA A 381 63.92 -10.32 -24.27
C ALA A 381 63.34 -9.94 -25.65
N GLU A 382 63.06 -8.63 -25.77
CA GLU A 382 63.27 -7.72 -26.92
C GLU A 382 62.66 -8.11 -28.29
N GLU A 383 61.75 -7.35 -28.91
CA GLU A 383 61.93 -6.11 -29.72
C GLU A 383 61.74 -6.39 -31.24
N GLU A 384 60.80 -5.62 -31.81
CA GLU A 384 60.92 -4.83 -33.06
C GLU A 384 60.71 -5.38 -34.49
N THR A 385 60.14 -4.45 -35.28
CA THR A 385 60.25 -4.18 -36.73
C THR A 385 59.52 -5.11 -37.74
N SER A 386 58.87 -4.68 -38.82
CA SER A 386 59.10 -3.50 -39.68
C SER A 386 57.87 -3.02 -40.48
N SER A 387 57.82 -1.68 -40.60
CA SER A 387 57.11 -0.80 -41.54
C SER A 387 57.03 -1.22 -43.02
N SER A 388 55.93 -0.85 -43.70
CA SER A 388 55.97 -0.15 -44.99
C SER A 388 54.79 0.80 -45.18
N ASP A 389 55.14 1.97 -45.70
CA ASP A 389 54.49 3.26 -45.79
C ASP A 389 53.95 3.51 -47.22
N ASP A 390 52.80 4.18 -47.39
CA ASP A 390 52.57 5.10 -48.53
C ASP A 390 51.31 6.01 -48.34
N GLY A 391 51.56 7.33 -48.34
CA GLY A 391 50.78 8.33 -49.08
C GLY A 391 49.50 8.94 -48.49
N GLY A 392 49.60 10.04 -47.75
CA GLY A 392 48.47 10.74 -47.09
C GLY A 392 47.73 11.86 -47.86
N ALA A 393 46.70 12.43 -47.20
CA ALA A 393 46.24 13.83 -47.31
C ALA A 393 45.30 14.20 -46.14
N GLU A 394 45.48 15.42 -45.60
CA GLU A 394 44.84 16.01 -44.42
C GLU A 394 43.32 16.26 -44.57
N LEU A 395 42.55 16.17 -43.46
CA LEU A 395 41.65 17.22 -42.94
C LEU A 395 40.82 16.78 -41.71
N GLU A 396 40.84 17.66 -40.70
CA GLU A 396 39.86 17.93 -39.63
C GLU A 396 39.66 16.95 -38.45
N LYS A 397 39.99 17.51 -37.27
CA LYS A 397 39.80 16.98 -35.91
C LYS A 397 38.34 16.53 -35.66
N GLY A 398 38.14 15.22 -35.64
CA GLY A 398 37.00 14.56 -34.98
C GLY A 398 37.52 13.77 -33.78
N GLU A 399 36.99 14.08 -32.61
CA GLU A 399 37.36 13.50 -31.32
C GLU A 399 37.40 11.97 -31.35
N GLU A 400 38.56 11.44 -31.00
CA GLU A 400 38.88 10.02 -30.95
C GLU A 400 37.96 9.27 -29.98
N MET A 401 37.39 8.19 -30.51
CA MET A 401 36.74 7.12 -29.78
C MET A 401 37.78 6.49 -28.84
N SER A 402 37.66 6.82 -27.55
CA SER A 402 38.57 6.30 -26.53
C SER A 402 38.35 4.79 -26.40
N SER A 403 39.47 4.09 -26.53
CA SER A 403 39.66 2.66 -26.47
C SER A 403 39.18 2.03 -25.15
N ILE A 404 38.80 0.76 -25.29
CA ILE A 404 38.37 -0.18 -24.27
C ILE A 404 39.45 -0.29 -23.18
N ALA A 405 39.18 0.26 -22.00
CA ALA A 405 39.94 -0.03 -20.79
C ALA A 405 39.02 0.02 -19.55
N ALA A 406 39.21 -0.98 -18.68
CA ALA A 406 38.66 -1.16 -17.32
C ALA A 406 37.28 -1.85 -17.18
N PHE A 407 37.23 -3.18 -17.42
CA PHE A 407 36.23 -4.05 -16.80
C PHE A 407 36.65 -4.61 -15.43
N ASP A 408 37.86 -4.30 -14.96
CA ASP A 408 38.40 -4.69 -13.65
C ASP A 408 38.37 -3.52 -12.65
N ALA A 409 37.27 -2.76 -12.66
CA ALA A 409 37.06 -1.70 -11.68
C ALA A 409 36.82 -2.33 -10.29
N PRO A 410 37.42 -1.80 -9.21
CA PRO A 410 37.25 -2.35 -7.86
C PRO A 410 35.76 -2.39 -7.48
N GLU A 411 35.35 -3.49 -6.86
CA GLU A 411 33.98 -3.72 -6.35
C GLU A 411 33.65 -2.73 -5.23
N HIS A 412 33.31 -1.49 -5.61
CA HIS A 412 33.11 -0.38 -4.69
C HIS A 412 31.67 0.17 -4.80
N GLY A 413 31.13 0.65 -3.68
CA GLY A 413 29.79 1.26 -3.62
C GLY A 413 28.65 0.26 -3.45
N THR A 414 27.54 0.51 -4.17
CA THR A 414 26.30 -0.27 -4.10
C THR A 414 26.17 -1.18 -5.32
N MET A 415 26.16 -2.49 -5.11
CA MET A 415 25.97 -3.48 -6.17
C MET A 415 24.50 -3.56 -6.61
N ILE A 416 24.29 -3.56 -7.91
CA ILE A 416 23.00 -3.88 -8.56
C ILE A 416 23.04 -5.35 -8.96
N SER A 417 22.06 -6.13 -8.50
CA SER A 417 21.91 -7.54 -8.86
C SER A 417 20.48 -7.86 -9.28
N PHE A 418 20.32 -8.82 -10.19
CA PHE A 418 19.05 -9.34 -10.70
C PHE A 418 18.92 -10.84 -10.38
N PRO A 419 18.65 -11.23 -9.11
CA PRO A 419 18.78 -12.63 -8.66
C PRO A 419 17.91 -13.64 -9.40
N SER A 420 16.77 -13.19 -9.93
CA SER A 420 15.77 -14.03 -10.59
C SER A 420 15.70 -13.75 -12.10
N ILE A 421 16.80 -13.29 -12.72
CA ILE A 421 16.80 -12.92 -14.15
C ILE A 421 16.59 -14.15 -15.03
N GLU A 422 15.70 -14.02 -16.02
CA GLU A 422 15.47 -15.06 -17.04
C GLU A 422 16.00 -14.51 -18.38
N LEU A 423 16.93 -15.23 -19.01
CA LEU A 423 17.53 -14.91 -20.31
C LEU A 423 17.23 -16.06 -21.28
N HIS A 424 16.65 -15.76 -22.44
CA HIS A 424 16.37 -16.73 -23.50
C HIS A 424 16.82 -16.18 -24.85
N GLY A 425 17.68 -16.91 -25.57
CA GLY A 425 18.23 -16.44 -26.85
C GLY A 425 19.25 -15.30 -26.70
N LEU A 426 19.84 -15.14 -25.51
CA LEU A 426 20.78 -14.08 -25.15
C LEU A 426 22.03 -14.67 -24.50
N GLU A 427 23.20 -14.23 -24.97
CA GLU A 427 24.51 -14.59 -24.41
C GLU A 427 24.84 -13.71 -23.19
N LEU A 428 24.78 -12.39 -23.39
CA LEU A 428 25.11 -11.37 -22.39
C LEU A 428 24.01 -10.30 -22.35
N LEU A 429 23.80 -9.71 -21.18
CA LEU A 429 22.95 -8.54 -20.99
C LEU A 429 23.72 -7.47 -20.23
N GLN A 430 23.84 -6.28 -20.83
CA GLN A 430 24.52 -5.14 -20.21
C GLN A 430 23.53 -4.02 -19.93
N VAL A 431 23.64 -3.32 -18.81
CA VAL A 431 22.88 -2.07 -18.60
C VAL A 431 23.71 -0.90 -19.13
N SER A 432 23.23 -0.24 -20.18
CA SER A 432 23.95 0.87 -20.83
C SER A 432 23.60 2.24 -20.24
N LEU A 433 22.40 2.37 -19.69
CA LEU A 433 21.93 3.62 -19.07
C LEU A 433 21.04 3.30 -17.88
N VAL A 434 21.51 3.67 -16.68
CA VAL A 434 20.81 3.38 -15.43
C VAL A 434 20.04 4.61 -14.99
N SER A 435 18.78 4.43 -14.62
CA SER A 435 17.98 5.46 -13.95
C SER A 435 17.58 4.96 -12.57
N LEU A 436 17.71 5.79 -11.54
CA LEU A 436 17.46 5.40 -10.14
C LEU A 436 16.61 6.44 -9.42
N THR A 437 15.81 5.97 -8.47
CA THR A 437 15.28 6.83 -7.40
C THR A 437 16.23 6.74 -6.22
N ILE A 438 16.76 7.89 -5.78
CA ILE A 438 17.72 8.01 -4.70
C ILE A 438 17.12 8.77 -3.51
N LYS A 439 17.46 8.33 -2.31
CA LYS A 439 17.08 8.94 -1.04
C LYS A 439 18.21 9.83 -0.55
N CYS A 440 17.92 11.12 -0.35
CA CYS A 440 18.89 12.07 0.19
C CYS A 440 19.25 11.71 1.65
N ASP A 441 20.53 11.72 2.01
CA ASP A 441 20.96 11.40 3.38
C ASP A 441 20.53 12.45 4.41
N ARG A 442 20.47 13.74 4.02
CA ARG A 442 20.14 14.84 4.95
C ARG A 442 18.65 14.88 5.31
N CYS A 443 17.78 14.87 4.30
CA CYS A 443 16.34 15.09 4.49
C CYS A 443 15.46 13.88 4.17
N ARG A 444 16.07 12.73 3.83
CA ARG A 444 15.41 11.47 3.48
C ARG A 444 14.37 11.56 2.35
N THR A 445 14.41 12.64 1.57
CA THR A 445 13.50 12.85 0.44
C THR A 445 14.00 12.09 -0.78
N LEU A 446 13.05 11.49 -1.50
CA LEU A 446 13.30 10.79 -2.76
C LEU A 446 13.53 11.81 -3.88
N ASN A 447 14.58 11.60 -4.67
CA ASN A 447 14.89 12.36 -5.87
C ASN A 447 15.19 11.35 -6.99
N ASP A 448 14.85 11.71 -8.22
CA ASP A 448 15.08 10.85 -9.37
C ASP A 448 16.37 11.30 -10.07
N LEU A 449 17.26 10.34 -10.31
CA LEU A 449 18.50 10.52 -11.04
C LEU A 449 18.45 9.60 -12.27
N THR A 450 17.98 10.14 -13.38
CA THR A 450 17.83 9.42 -14.64
C THR A 450 19.10 9.49 -15.47
N GLY A 451 19.34 8.56 -16.39
CA GLY A 451 20.37 8.73 -17.42
C GLY A 451 21.81 8.75 -16.91
N ILE A 452 22.17 7.82 -16.02
CA ILE A 452 23.54 7.60 -15.56
C ILE A 452 24.24 6.71 -16.58
N LYS A 453 25.32 7.21 -17.18
CA LYS A 453 26.15 6.48 -18.16
C LYS A 453 27.30 5.77 -17.45
N PRO A 454 27.79 4.63 -17.98
CA PRO A 454 29.00 3.97 -17.51
C PRO A 454 30.19 4.92 -17.37
N GLY A 455 30.91 4.85 -16.25
CA GLY A 455 32.15 5.58 -16.00
C GLY A 455 32.02 7.09 -15.76
N ILE A 456 30.87 7.70 -16.04
CA ILE A 456 30.64 9.15 -15.93
C ILE A 456 29.95 9.46 -14.60
N GLU A 457 30.56 10.32 -13.78
CA GLU A 457 29.94 10.81 -12.55
C GLU A 457 28.81 11.79 -12.88
N LYS A 458 27.60 11.46 -12.42
CA LYS A 458 26.42 12.32 -12.57
C LYS A 458 26.09 12.99 -11.25
N ALA A 459 26.29 14.30 -11.19
CA ALA A 459 25.92 15.12 -10.04
C ALA A 459 24.47 15.64 -10.13
N GLY A 460 23.84 15.84 -8.98
CA GLY A 460 22.53 16.45 -8.84
C GLY A 460 22.35 17.09 -7.45
N SER A 461 21.17 17.65 -7.20
CA SER A 461 20.85 18.26 -5.91
C SER A 461 19.45 17.89 -5.43
N CYS A 462 19.29 17.81 -4.11
CA CYS A 462 18.02 17.42 -3.51
C CYS A 462 16.97 18.53 -3.63
N LYS A 463 15.77 18.17 -4.11
CA LYS A 463 14.63 19.08 -4.31
C LYS A 463 14.20 19.83 -3.03
N LYS A 464 14.42 19.27 -1.84
CA LYS A 464 14.02 19.88 -0.55
C LYS A 464 15.12 20.63 0.19
N CYS A 465 16.31 20.06 0.27
CA CYS A 465 17.40 20.62 1.08
C CYS A 465 18.58 21.14 0.26
N ALA A 466 18.50 21.05 -1.07
CA ALA A 466 19.56 21.43 -2.01
C ALA A 466 20.92 20.77 -1.72
N ALA A 467 20.95 19.68 -0.95
CA ALA A 467 22.17 18.90 -0.73
C ALA A 467 22.61 18.29 -2.05
N ALA A 468 23.88 18.51 -2.40
CA ALA A 468 24.50 17.88 -3.56
C ALA A 468 24.62 16.37 -3.31
N PHE A 469 24.38 15.60 -4.36
CA PHE A 469 24.65 14.17 -4.42
C PHE A 469 25.25 13.84 -5.79
N SER A 470 25.99 12.75 -5.89
CA SER A 470 26.48 12.24 -7.17
C SER A 470 26.37 10.72 -7.25
N ALA A 471 26.30 10.20 -8.47
CA ALA A 471 26.30 8.78 -8.76
C ALA A 471 27.23 8.47 -9.95
N LYS A 472 28.12 7.50 -9.80
CA LYS A 472 28.94 6.95 -10.89
C LYS A 472 28.60 5.47 -11.04
N TYR A 473 28.33 5.03 -12.26
CA TYR A 473 27.92 3.65 -12.55
C TYR A 473 29.05 2.90 -13.26
N ASN A 474 29.40 1.72 -12.74
CA ASN A 474 30.39 0.81 -13.29
C ASN A 474 29.67 -0.48 -13.72
N PRO A 475 29.41 -0.69 -15.03
CA PRO A 475 28.64 -1.83 -15.51
C PRO A 475 29.40 -3.15 -15.45
N GLN A 476 28.66 -4.25 -15.33
CA GLN A 476 29.14 -5.62 -15.57
C GLN A 476 28.15 -6.36 -16.47
N TYR A 477 28.64 -7.39 -17.17
CA TYR A 477 27.79 -8.24 -17.98
C TYR A 477 27.00 -9.21 -17.10
N VAL A 478 25.69 -9.28 -17.35
CA VAL A 478 24.78 -10.24 -16.75
C VAL A 478 24.63 -11.41 -17.71
N HIS A 479 24.79 -12.62 -17.19
CA HIS A 479 24.59 -13.87 -17.92
C HIS A 479 24.04 -14.94 -16.96
N GLU A 480 23.76 -16.15 -17.44
CA GLU A 480 23.10 -17.19 -16.65
C GLU A 480 23.82 -17.54 -15.33
N HIS A 481 25.15 -17.48 -15.31
CA HIS A 481 25.97 -17.76 -14.13
C HIS A 481 26.36 -16.52 -13.31
N SER A 482 26.04 -15.31 -13.79
CA SER A 482 26.30 -14.06 -13.06
C SER A 482 25.12 -13.11 -13.17
N CYS A 483 24.38 -12.99 -12.08
CA CYS A 483 23.22 -12.09 -11.97
C CYS A 483 23.59 -10.64 -11.58
N ARG A 484 24.87 -10.27 -11.65
CA ARG A 484 25.38 -8.97 -11.18
C ARG A 484 25.48 -7.99 -12.34
N ALA A 485 24.72 -6.90 -12.26
CA ALA A 485 24.63 -5.92 -13.34
C ALA A 485 25.70 -4.82 -13.27
N GLY A 486 26.30 -4.62 -12.09
CA GLY A 486 27.37 -3.66 -11.88
C GLY A 486 27.30 -3.00 -10.51
N PHE A 487 28.11 -1.96 -10.34
CA PHE A 487 28.26 -1.21 -9.10
C PHE A 487 27.94 0.27 -9.31
N ILE A 488 27.39 0.91 -8.28
CA ILE A 488 27.13 2.35 -8.27
C ILE A 488 27.82 2.98 -7.07
N ASP A 489 28.74 3.89 -7.35
CA ASP A 489 29.33 4.77 -6.35
C ASP A 489 28.40 5.94 -6.11
N LEU A 490 27.78 5.98 -4.93
CA LEU A 490 26.90 7.06 -4.53
C LEU A 490 27.57 7.96 -3.51
N SER A 491 27.36 9.28 -3.66
CA SER A 491 27.74 10.28 -2.68
C SER A 491 26.52 11.09 -2.22
N GLY A 492 26.37 11.29 -0.91
CA GLY A 492 25.28 12.09 -0.31
C GLY A 492 23.86 11.54 -0.49
N CYS A 493 23.73 10.31 -0.97
CA CYS A 493 22.45 9.64 -1.20
C CYS A 493 22.56 8.11 -1.13
N LYS A 494 21.41 7.45 -0.99
CA LYS A 494 21.25 5.97 -1.02
C LYS A 494 20.26 5.56 -2.09
N VAL A 495 20.46 4.43 -2.76
CA VAL A 495 19.48 3.91 -3.72
C VAL A 495 18.17 3.54 -3.00
N ALA A 496 17.04 3.90 -3.58
CA ALA A 496 15.71 3.47 -3.13
C ALA A 496 15.10 2.46 -4.12
N ASP A 497 15.12 2.76 -5.42
CA ASP A 497 14.56 1.89 -6.46
C ASP A 497 15.24 2.10 -7.83
N MET A 498 15.08 1.13 -8.75
CA MET A 498 15.49 1.23 -10.15
C MET A 498 14.33 1.78 -10.99
N LEU A 499 14.60 2.83 -11.75
CA LEU A 499 13.69 3.41 -12.74
C LEU A 499 13.91 2.76 -14.12
N PRO A 500 13.02 3.00 -15.11
CA PRO A 500 13.22 2.49 -16.46
C PRO A 500 14.62 2.78 -16.99
N SER A 501 15.34 1.71 -17.29
CA SER A 501 16.75 1.72 -17.65
C SER A 501 16.94 1.05 -19.00
N THR A 502 18.03 1.37 -19.68
CA THR A 502 18.33 0.84 -21.01
C THR A 502 19.29 -0.34 -20.90
N PHE A 503 18.90 -1.45 -21.51
CA PHE A 503 19.65 -2.69 -21.55
C PHE A 503 20.10 -2.97 -22.98
N VAL A 504 21.31 -3.49 -23.14
CA VAL A 504 21.90 -3.92 -24.40
C VAL A 504 22.06 -5.43 -24.33
N PRO A 505 21.11 -6.20 -24.91
CA PRO A 505 21.24 -7.64 -25.06
C PRO A 505 22.18 -8.02 -26.21
N THR A 506 23.02 -9.02 -25.98
CA THR A 506 23.87 -9.69 -27.00
C THR A 506 23.22 -11.00 -27.42
N CYS A 507 23.03 -11.18 -28.72
CA CYS A 507 22.36 -12.36 -29.28
C CYS A 507 23.18 -13.64 -29.10
N GLU A 508 22.56 -14.73 -28.66
CA GLU A 508 23.24 -16.04 -28.48
C GLU A 508 23.71 -16.68 -29.80
N ARG A 509 23.05 -16.42 -30.93
CA ARG A 509 23.36 -17.10 -32.20
C ARG A 509 24.47 -16.44 -33.02
N CYS A 510 24.60 -15.12 -32.94
CA CYS A 510 25.53 -14.35 -33.76
C CYS A 510 26.41 -13.42 -32.93
N SER A 511 26.29 -13.44 -31.60
CA SER A 511 27.06 -12.63 -30.64
C SER A 511 27.00 -11.12 -30.90
N THR A 512 26.01 -10.67 -31.66
CA THR A 512 25.84 -9.25 -32.00
C THR A 512 25.07 -8.53 -30.90
N PRO A 513 25.62 -7.42 -30.34
CA PRO A 513 24.89 -6.56 -29.43
C PRO A 513 23.76 -5.84 -30.15
N SER A 514 22.57 -5.86 -29.56
CA SER A 514 21.40 -5.19 -30.09
C SER A 514 21.32 -3.72 -29.64
N HIS A 515 20.38 -2.97 -30.21
CA HIS A 515 20.11 -1.61 -29.76
C HIS A 515 19.59 -1.59 -28.31
N GLY A 516 19.80 -0.46 -27.63
CA GLY A 516 19.33 -0.29 -26.26
C GLY A 516 17.81 -0.45 -26.14
N LEU A 517 17.37 -1.43 -25.35
CA LEU A 517 15.98 -1.72 -25.02
C LEU A 517 15.67 -1.17 -23.64
N VAL A 518 14.61 -0.35 -23.53
CA VAL A 518 14.14 0.13 -22.23
C VAL A 518 13.27 -0.95 -21.60
N SER A 519 13.58 -1.33 -20.37
CA SER A 519 12.81 -2.31 -19.61
C SER A 519 12.66 -1.88 -18.15
N VAL A 520 11.61 -2.37 -17.49
CA VAL A 520 11.34 -2.13 -16.07
C VAL A 520 11.23 -3.43 -15.29
N ARG A 521 11.36 -3.32 -13.96
CA ARG A 521 11.18 -4.45 -13.05
C ARG A 521 9.79 -5.09 -13.23
N GLY A 522 9.77 -6.41 -13.42
CA GLY A 522 8.57 -7.22 -13.63
C GLY A 522 8.09 -7.30 -15.07
N GLU A 523 8.72 -6.60 -16.01
CA GLU A 523 8.41 -6.69 -17.44
C GLU A 523 9.22 -7.79 -18.14
N THR A 524 8.60 -8.44 -19.12
CA THR A 524 9.25 -9.38 -20.05
C THR A 524 9.46 -8.65 -21.37
N THR A 525 10.71 -8.44 -21.77
CA THR A 525 11.06 -7.75 -23.01
C THR A 525 11.48 -8.77 -24.06
N THR A 526 10.70 -8.88 -25.13
CA THR A 526 10.96 -9.76 -26.28
C THR A 526 11.35 -8.92 -27.49
N ASN A 527 12.41 -9.26 -28.20
CA ASN A 527 12.77 -8.62 -29.47
C ASN A 527 13.42 -9.63 -30.43
N VAL A 528 13.76 -9.17 -31.63
CA VAL A 528 14.35 -9.98 -32.70
C VAL A 528 15.73 -9.41 -33.03
N CYS A 529 16.72 -10.28 -33.16
CA CYS A 529 18.05 -9.89 -33.62
C CYS A 529 17.98 -9.33 -35.04
N ARG A 530 18.60 -8.18 -35.30
CA ARG A 530 18.60 -7.55 -36.64
C ARG A 530 19.51 -8.23 -37.65
N GLU A 531 20.40 -9.11 -37.20
CA GLU A 531 21.34 -9.81 -38.09
C GLU A 531 20.88 -11.23 -38.41
N CYS A 532 20.60 -12.06 -37.39
CA CYS A 532 20.20 -13.46 -37.61
C CYS A 532 18.68 -13.70 -37.49
N HIS A 533 17.88 -12.67 -37.21
CA HIS A 533 16.43 -12.75 -37.02
C HIS A 533 15.96 -13.75 -35.95
N SER A 534 16.85 -14.19 -35.06
CA SER A 534 16.48 -14.99 -33.91
C SER A 534 15.66 -14.16 -32.92
N LYS A 535 14.65 -14.79 -32.31
CA LYS A 535 13.89 -14.18 -31.22
C LYS A 535 14.68 -14.34 -29.92
N PHE A 536 14.76 -13.27 -29.15
CA PHE A 536 15.37 -13.27 -27.84
C PHE A 536 14.45 -12.58 -26.82
N THR A 537 14.56 -13.00 -25.57
CA THR A 537 13.71 -12.53 -24.47
C THR A 537 14.52 -12.41 -23.20
N PHE A 538 14.36 -11.31 -22.47
CA PHE A 538 14.81 -11.24 -21.08
C PHE A 538 13.69 -10.73 -20.18
N LYS A 539 13.73 -11.15 -18.92
CA LYS A 539 12.80 -10.71 -17.88
C LYS A 539 13.57 -10.41 -16.61
N ILE A 540 13.22 -9.30 -15.97
CA ILE A 540 13.87 -8.84 -14.73
C ILE A 540 12.81 -8.82 -13.62
N PRO A 541 12.53 -9.94 -12.92
CA PRO A 541 11.48 -9.98 -11.91
C PRO A 541 11.81 -9.12 -10.68
N ASP A 542 13.06 -9.22 -10.21
CA ASP A 542 13.52 -8.61 -8.98
C ASP A 542 14.85 -7.89 -9.19
N VAL A 543 14.99 -6.73 -8.56
CA VAL A 543 16.23 -5.95 -8.48
C VAL A 543 16.63 -5.85 -7.02
N LYS A 544 17.86 -6.23 -6.68
CA LYS A 544 18.41 -6.09 -5.33
C LYS A 544 19.61 -5.17 -5.34
N PHE A 545 19.60 -4.25 -4.38
CA PHE A 545 20.72 -3.35 -4.10
C PHE A 545 21.43 -3.82 -2.83
N LEU A 546 22.71 -4.14 -2.96
CA LEU A 546 23.56 -4.56 -1.84
C LEU A 546 24.65 -3.52 -1.65
N PHE A 547 24.68 -2.91 -0.47
CA PHE A 547 25.71 -1.95 -0.11
C PHE A 547 26.95 -2.71 0.36
N ILE A 548 28.07 -2.55 -0.36
CA ILE A 548 29.31 -3.29 -0.12
C ILE A 548 30.32 -2.39 0.58
N THR A 549 30.59 -1.21 0.02
CA THR A 549 31.58 -0.28 0.56
C THR A 549 30.95 1.11 0.74
N PRO A 550 31.23 1.83 1.85
CA PRO A 550 30.86 3.23 1.96
C PRO A 550 31.46 4.02 0.80
N GLY A 551 30.56 4.57 -0.03
CA GLY A 551 30.91 5.40 -1.17
C GLY A 551 31.86 6.53 -0.78
N THR A 552 32.66 6.95 -1.75
CA THR A 552 33.66 8.02 -1.65
C THR A 552 33.04 9.25 -0.99
N LEU A 553 33.82 9.92 -0.14
CA LEU A 553 33.42 11.17 0.49
C LEU A 553 32.82 12.11 -0.56
N PRO A 554 31.70 12.78 -0.27
CA PRO A 554 31.06 13.66 -1.24
C PRO A 554 32.08 14.66 -1.79
N PRO A 555 32.03 14.96 -3.10
CA PRO A 555 32.93 15.95 -3.69
C PRO A 555 32.88 17.22 -2.83
N PRO A 556 34.05 17.86 -2.55
CA PRO A 556 34.09 19.04 -1.72
C PRO A 556 33.11 20.05 -2.31
N THR A 557 32.10 20.41 -1.50
CA THR A 557 31.06 21.39 -1.85
C THR A 557 31.69 22.72 -2.32
N SER A 558 32.05 22.80 -3.60
CA SER A 558 32.51 23.97 -4.34
C SER A 558 31.43 24.44 -5.33
N GLY A 559 30.19 24.00 -5.17
CA GLY A 559 29.06 24.82 -5.60
C GLY A 559 29.04 26.10 -4.77
N PRO A 560 28.66 27.26 -5.32
CA PRO A 560 28.64 28.52 -4.59
C PRO A 560 27.76 28.34 -3.36
N LYS A 561 28.37 28.17 -2.20
CA LYS A 561 27.67 28.24 -0.93
C LYS A 561 27.09 29.63 -0.90
N ARG A 562 25.77 29.77 -1.09
CA ARG A 562 25.04 30.95 -0.62
C ARG A 562 25.32 30.99 0.87
N LYS A 563 26.37 31.72 1.27
CA LYS A 563 26.75 31.93 2.67
C LYS A 563 25.48 32.41 3.34
N THR A 564 24.87 31.56 4.15
CA THR A 564 23.75 31.98 4.98
C THR A 564 24.33 33.06 5.88
N GLU A 565 23.92 34.29 5.64
CA GLU A 565 24.39 35.45 6.38
C GLU A 565 24.16 35.20 7.87
N LYS A 566 25.25 35.13 8.65
CA LYS A 566 25.18 34.99 10.10
C LYS A 566 24.82 36.35 10.67
N LEU A 567 23.52 36.62 10.77
CA LEU A 567 22.99 37.90 11.27
C LEU A 567 23.27 38.16 12.77
N GLY A 568 23.86 37.21 13.50
CA GLY A 568 24.20 37.37 14.92
C GLY A 568 23.00 37.58 15.84
N LEU A 569 21.78 37.28 15.38
CA LEU A 569 20.55 37.54 16.11
C LEU A 569 20.23 36.40 17.08
N HIS A 570 20.03 36.75 18.35
CA HIS A 570 19.58 35.82 19.38
C HIS A 570 18.05 35.85 19.53
N ALA A 571 17.42 34.68 19.47
CA ALA A 571 15.98 34.55 19.62
C ALA A 571 15.55 34.95 21.03
N GLY A 572 14.75 36.02 21.14
CA GLY A 572 14.30 36.60 22.41
C GLY A 572 14.68 38.07 22.56
N GLU A 573 15.76 38.50 21.90
CA GLU A 573 16.19 39.90 21.91
C GLU A 573 15.49 40.71 20.80
N PRO A 574 15.19 42.00 21.02
CA PRO A 574 14.63 42.84 19.98
C PRO A 574 15.68 43.20 18.91
N LEU A 575 15.23 43.34 17.66
CA LEU A 575 16.09 43.84 16.58
C LEU A 575 16.49 45.30 16.83
N PRO A 576 17.60 45.78 16.23
CA PRO A 576 17.92 47.21 16.19
C PRO A 576 16.72 48.02 15.70
N ASN A 577 16.36 49.08 16.41
CA ASN A 577 15.15 49.90 16.17
C ASN A 577 13.85 49.08 16.04
N ARG A 578 13.77 47.91 16.68
CA ARG A 578 12.66 46.95 16.60
C ARG A 578 12.32 46.54 15.17
N GLY A 579 13.32 46.55 14.29
CA GLY A 579 13.18 46.19 12.88
C GLY A 579 12.68 47.32 11.96
N ALA A 580 12.46 48.53 12.48
CA ALA A 580 12.01 49.66 11.69
C ALA A 580 13.18 50.35 10.95
N CYS A 581 12.89 50.89 9.76
CA CYS A 581 13.81 51.68 8.97
C CYS A 581 13.23 53.07 8.65
N THR A 582 14.03 53.91 7.99
CA THR A 582 13.64 55.25 7.52
C THR A 582 12.43 55.20 6.59
N HIS A 583 12.37 54.20 5.70
CA HIS A 583 11.30 54.00 4.73
C HIS A 583 9.98 53.56 5.38
N TYR A 584 10.04 52.60 6.30
CA TYR A 584 8.86 52.04 6.97
C TYR A 584 9.00 52.10 8.48
N ARG A 585 8.81 53.31 9.03
CA ARG A 585 8.89 53.60 10.47
C ARG A 585 7.88 52.81 11.33
N LYS A 586 6.82 52.29 10.72
CA LYS A 586 5.77 51.50 11.36
C LYS A 586 5.87 50.00 11.07
N SER A 587 6.92 49.55 10.40
CA SER A 587 7.17 48.12 10.15
C SER A 587 8.16 47.61 11.19
N TYR A 588 7.73 46.68 12.05
CA TYR A 588 8.58 46.06 13.07
C TYR A 588 9.00 44.66 12.65
N ARG A 589 9.49 44.54 11.42
CA ARG A 589 9.87 43.27 10.79
C ARG A 589 10.97 43.48 9.75
N TRP A 590 11.86 42.51 9.65
CA TRP A 590 12.77 42.37 8.53
C TRP A 590 12.29 41.25 7.61
N PHE A 591 12.60 41.35 6.33
CA PHE A 591 12.21 40.40 5.30
C PHE A 591 13.43 39.65 4.81
N ARG A 592 13.26 38.34 4.60
CA ARG A 592 14.24 37.55 3.85
C ARG A 592 13.74 37.40 2.42
N PHE A 593 14.36 38.12 1.50
CA PHE A 593 13.98 38.14 0.10
C PHE A 593 14.36 36.82 -0.60
N SER A 594 13.47 36.27 -1.43
CA SER A 594 13.71 34.98 -2.13
C SER A 594 14.80 35.07 -3.18
N CYS A 595 14.93 36.22 -3.84
CA CYS A 595 15.90 36.48 -4.90
C CYS A 595 17.34 36.32 -4.42
N CYS A 596 17.71 36.90 -3.28
CA CYS A 596 19.09 36.90 -2.77
C CYS A 596 19.29 36.20 -1.40
N ASN A 597 18.21 35.83 -0.71
CA ASN A 597 18.21 35.27 0.66
C ASN A 597 18.84 36.14 1.76
N LYS A 598 19.16 37.40 1.43
CA LYS A 598 19.61 38.43 2.38
C LYS A 598 18.42 39.01 3.13
N VAL A 599 18.71 39.63 4.27
CA VAL A 599 17.69 40.18 5.15
C VAL A 599 17.74 41.71 5.14
N PHE A 600 16.62 42.34 4.80
CA PHE A 600 16.48 43.79 4.83
C PHE A 600 15.21 44.20 5.55
N SER A 601 15.19 45.42 6.08
CA SER A 601 14.03 45.97 6.77
C SER A 601 12.82 46.23 5.85
N CYS A 602 13.06 46.44 4.56
CA CYS A 602 12.03 46.62 3.56
C CYS A 602 12.54 46.52 2.12
N ASP A 603 11.59 46.53 1.18
CA ASP A 603 11.78 46.47 -0.27
C ASP A 603 12.70 47.57 -0.81
N ARG A 604 12.56 48.81 -0.31
CA ARG A 604 13.43 49.94 -0.70
C ARG A 604 14.86 49.81 -0.20
N CYS A 605 15.02 49.34 1.05
CA CYS A 605 16.36 49.05 1.58
C CYS A 605 17.03 47.88 0.86
N HIS A 606 16.25 46.98 0.26
CA HIS A 606 16.78 45.92 -0.60
C HIS A 606 17.26 46.50 -1.95
N GLU A 607 16.44 47.32 -2.60
CA GLU A 607 16.77 47.96 -3.89
C GLU A 607 17.99 48.89 -3.79
N GLU A 608 18.16 49.60 -2.68
CA GLU A 608 19.35 50.44 -2.45
C GLU A 608 20.64 49.64 -2.25
N ALA A 609 20.53 48.40 -1.79
CA ALA A 609 21.68 47.58 -1.41
C ALA A 609 22.00 46.46 -2.43
N GLN A 610 21.09 46.15 -3.36
CA GLN A 610 21.22 45.07 -4.34
C GLN A 610 20.88 45.54 -5.75
N ASP A 611 21.71 45.17 -6.72
CA ASP A 611 21.54 45.50 -8.14
C ASP A 611 20.57 44.54 -8.87
N HIS A 612 19.43 44.23 -8.27
CA HIS A 612 18.38 43.43 -8.90
C HIS A 612 16.99 43.77 -8.32
N PRO A 613 15.90 43.58 -9.10
CA PRO A 613 14.55 43.80 -8.61
C PRO A 613 14.25 42.90 -7.40
N ASN A 614 13.42 43.40 -6.49
CA ASN A 614 12.95 42.61 -5.36
C ASN A 614 11.91 41.59 -5.82
N GLU A 615 11.95 40.43 -5.17
CA GLU A 615 10.90 39.41 -5.26
C GLU A 615 10.19 39.31 -3.91
N TRP A 616 8.92 38.89 -3.90
CA TRP A 616 8.15 38.79 -2.66
C TRP A 616 8.81 37.85 -1.63
N ALA A 617 9.06 38.39 -0.44
CA ALA A 617 9.63 37.64 0.67
C ALA A 617 8.59 36.74 1.35
N ASN A 618 8.80 35.42 1.29
CA ASN A 618 7.94 34.43 1.97
C ASN A 618 8.25 34.28 3.48
N ARG A 619 9.34 34.86 3.97
CA ARG A 619 9.82 34.75 5.36
C ARG A 619 10.10 36.13 5.94
N MET A 620 9.80 36.30 7.23
CA MET A 620 10.06 37.53 7.97
C MET A 620 10.68 37.24 9.34
N ILE A 621 11.50 38.15 9.83
CA ILE A 621 12.05 38.15 11.18
C ILE A 621 11.29 39.17 12.02
N CYS A 622 10.77 38.74 13.17
CA CYS A 622 10.05 39.61 14.07
C CYS A 622 10.99 40.60 14.75
N GLY A 623 10.67 41.90 14.69
CA GLY A 623 11.44 42.95 15.35
C GLY A 623 11.46 42.90 16.87
N TRP A 624 10.57 42.13 17.50
CA TRP A 624 10.42 42.08 18.95
C TRP A 624 11.06 40.88 19.63
N CYS A 625 11.25 39.77 18.93
CA CYS A 625 11.80 38.55 19.50
C CYS A 625 12.86 37.91 18.60
N SER A 626 13.24 38.58 17.51
CA SER A 626 14.23 38.16 16.51
C SER A 626 14.05 36.72 16.00
N ARG A 627 12.82 36.19 16.08
CA ARG A 627 12.47 34.86 15.56
C ARG A 627 12.04 34.98 14.10
N GLU A 628 12.61 34.13 13.27
CA GLU A 628 12.24 33.98 11.88
C GLU A 628 10.97 33.12 11.75
N GLN A 629 10.02 33.60 10.96
CA GLN A 629 8.73 32.95 10.72
C GLN A 629 8.29 33.13 9.26
N ASN A 630 7.32 32.33 8.81
CA ASN A 630 6.65 32.59 7.55
C ASN A 630 5.96 33.96 7.60
N TYR A 631 5.90 34.64 6.46
CA TYR A 631 5.27 35.95 6.35
C TYR A 631 3.87 35.94 6.98
N ALA A 632 3.63 36.86 7.90
CA ALA A 632 2.34 37.13 8.50
C ALA A 632 2.09 38.63 8.47
N VAL A 633 0.83 39.03 8.21
CA VAL A 633 0.49 40.43 7.98
C VAL A 633 0.48 41.20 9.29
N ASP A 634 -0.29 40.74 10.28
CA ASP A 634 -0.59 41.58 11.45
C ASP A 634 0.30 41.28 12.67
N GLU A 635 0.52 40.00 13.00
CA GLU A 635 1.13 39.60 14.28
C GLU A 635 2.20 38.51 14.13
N CYS A 636 3.14 38.49 15.09
CA CYS A 636 4.12 37.41 15.18
C CYS A 636 3.52 36.16 15.81
N LYS A 637 3.67 35.01 15.16
CA LYS A 637 3.17 33.70 15.64
C LYS A 637 3.85 33.20 16.92
N PHE A 638 5.01 33.75 17.26
CA PHE A 638 5.78 33.31 18.43
C PHE A 638 5.58 34.18 19.67
N CYS A 639 5.56 35.51 19.51
CA CYS A 639 5.41 36.44 20.64
C CYS A 639 4.06 37.15 20.70
N GLY A 640 3.17 36.93 19.71
CA GLY A 640 1.84 37.54 19.64
C GLY A 640 1.82 39.06 19.44
N ARG A 641 2.98 39.72 19.33
CA ARG A 641 3.06 41.16 19.16
C ARG A 641 2.80 41.57 17.72
N GLY A 642 2.06 42.67 17.55
CA GLY A 642 1.83 43.30 16.26
C GLY A 642 3.14 43.69 15.58
N VAL A 643 3.32 43.27 14.33
CA VAL A 643 4.51 43.56 13.51
C VAL A 643 4.32 44.77 12.60
N ILE A 644 3.09 45.32 12.57
CA ILE A 644 2.74 46.57 11.89
C ILE A 644 2.19 47.55 12.93
N GLY A 645 2.61 48.81 12.86
CA GLY A 645 2.08 49.87 13.71
C GLY A 645 0.58 50.02 13.49
N LYS A 646 -0.17 50.21 14.60
CA LYS A 646 -1.64 50.33 14.58
C LYS A 646 -2.10 51.27 13.46
N LYS A 647 -3.03 50.80 12.63
CA LYS A 647 -3.74 51.67 11.67
C LYS A 647 -4.29 52.86 12.45
N GLY A 648 -4.04 54.07 11.95
CA GLY A 648 -4.52 55.29 12.62
C GLY A 648 -6.04 55.25 12.78
N ARG A 649 -6.58 55.98 13.75
CA ARG A 649 -8.04 56.13 13.97
C ARG A 649 -8.71 57.00 12.89
N GLY A 650 -8.26 56.91 11.64
CA GLY A 650 -8.76 57.68 10.53
C GLY A 650 -9.74 56.87 9.71
N PHE A 651 -10.78 57.52 9.20
CA PHE A 651 -11.76 56.93 8.28
C PHE A 651 -11.24 56.75 6.85
N TRP A 652 -9.95 56.95 6.62
CA TRP A 652 -9.33 56.84 5.30
C TRP A 652 -8.73 55.45 5.13
N GLU A 653 -9.14 54.76 4.07
CA GLU A 653 -8.72 53.39 3.78
C GLU A 653 -7.27 53.38 3.27
N GLY A 654 -6.32 53.34 4.21
CA GLY A 654 -4.97 52.85 3.99
C GLY A 654 -4.23 53.37 2.75
N GLY A 655 -4.37 54.66 2.43
CA GLY A 655 -3.62 55.30 1.33
C GLY A 655 -4.24 55.22 -0.06
N LYS A 656 -5.41 54.60 -0.26
CA LYS A 656 -6.12 54.57 -1.56
C LYS A 656 -7.11 55.73 -1.77
N GLY A 657 -7.05 56.76 -0.93
CA GLY A 657 -7.92 57.95 -1.02
C GLY A 657 -9.42 57.69 -0.85
N THR A 658 -9.83 56.46 -0.56
CA THR A 658 -11.24 56.08 -0.41
C THR A 658 -11.64 56.13 1.06
N ARG A 659 -12.78 56.78 1.35
CA ARG A 659 -13.28 57.00 2.71
C ARG A 659 -14.14 55.82 3.13
N ASP A 660 -13.84 55.24 4.29
CA ASP A 660 -14.53 54.10 4.84
C ASP A 660 -15.79 54.56 5.61
N GLN A 661 -16.97 54.42 5.00
CA GLN A 661 -18.22 54.95 5.53
C GLN A 661 -18.59 54.36 6.90
N ARG A 662 -18.16 53.13 7.21
CA ARG A 662 -18.44 52.45 8.49
C ARG A 662 -17.76 53.14 9.67
N MET A 663 -16.55 53.67 9.45
CA MET A 663 -15.75 54.36 10.47
C MET A 663 -16.12 55.84 10.60
N MET A 664 -16.87 56.42 9.66
CA MET A 664 -17.32 57.81 9.74
C MET A 664 -18.53 57.96 10.67
N SER A 665 -18.51 59.03 11.47
CA SER A 665 -19.64 59.44 12.31
C SER A 665 -20.91 59.56 11.49
N ARG A 666 -22.05 59.12 12.05
CA ARG A 666 -23.37 59.29 11.42
C ARG A 666 -23.74 60.76 11.19
N LYS A 667 -23.15 61.68 11.97
CA LYS A 667 -23.36 63.13 11.84
C LYS A 667 -22.48 63.79 10.77
N ASP A 668 -21.57 63.05 10.14
CA ASP A 668 -20.69 63.60 9.12
C ASP A 668 -21.42 63.70 7.77
N PRO A 669 -21.65 64.92 7.23
CA PRO A 669 -22.39 65.11 5.98
C PRO A 669 -21.68 64.52 4.75
N ARG A 670 -20.38 64.17 4.85
CA ARG A 670 -19.60 63.58 3.76
C ARG A 670 -19.77 62.06 3.66
N LYS A 671 -20.45 61.42 4.61
CA LYS A 671 -20.69 59.96 4.64
C LYS A 671 -21.58 59.46 3.51
N PHE A 672 -22.61 60.23 3.16
CA PHE A 672 -23.59 59.84 2.16
C PHE A 672 -23.46 60.63 0.83
N LYS A 673 -22.41 61.45 0.68
CA LYS A 673 -22.16 62.23 -0.55
C LYS A 673 -21.31 61.40 -1.53
N ARG A 674 -21.76 61.30 -2.79
CA ARG A 674 -21.26 60.39 -3.85
C ARG A 674 -19.72 60.39 -3.99
N ILE A 675 -19.14 59.20 -4.03
CA ILE A 675 -17.74 58.93 -4.40
C ILE A 675 -17.63 59.10 -5.92
N GLY A 676 -16.77 60.01 -6.36
CA GLY A 676 -16.59 60.35 -7.77
C GLY A 676 -16.09 59.20 -8.63
N THR A 677 -16.60 59.19 -9.85
CA THR A 677 -16.20 58.51 -11.08
C THR A 677 -14.71 58.15 -11.15
N GLN A 678 -14.41 56.86 -11.43
CA GLN A 678 -13.08 56.39 -11.82
C GLN A 678 -12.67 57.00 -13.18
N PRO A 679 -11.45 57.54 -13.36
CA PRO A 679 -10.96 57.96 -14.67
C PRO A 679 -10.43 56.72 -15.40
N GLY A 680 -11.07 56.30 -16.50
CA GLY A 680 -10.45 55.30 -17.39
C GLY A 680 -11.33 54.41 -18.26
N ALA A 681 -12.65 54.42 -18.14
CA ALA A 681 -13.50 53.62 -19.03
C ALA A 681 -13.95 54.43 -20.26
N LYS A 682 -13.07 54.62 -21.24
CA LYS A 682 -13.52 54.95 -22.61
C LYS A 682 -14.03 53.68 -23.26
N LYS A 683 -15.28 53.72 -23.73
CA LYS A 683 -15.83 52.75 -24.67
C LYS A 683 -15.13 52.90 -26.02
N SER A 684 -14.53 51.81 -26.48
CA SER A 684 -14.28 51.50 -27.90
C SER A 684 -14.54 50.02 -28.07
#